data_AF-A0A6F8XQK6-F1
#
_entry.id   AF-A0A6F8XQK6-F1
#
_cell.length_a   1.000
_cell.length_b   1.000
_cell.length_c   1.000
_cell.angle_alpha   90.00
_cell.angle_beta   90.00
_cell.angle_gamma   90.00
#
_symmetry.space_group_name_H-M   'P 1'
#
loop_
_entity.id
_entity.type
_entity.pdbx_description
1 polymer ?
#
loop_
_entity_poly.entity_id
_entity_poly.type
_entity_poly.pdbx_seq_one_letter_code
_entity_poly.pdbx_strand_id
1 'polypeptide(L)'
;MAVSRRTFVTSVAAGSALAAVSTTEIVSALTSAASAASPPGDVVGKISVGYQGWFACPGDSASIGGWWHWSRDRFQPPSPSNTTIVSWPDMREYTRGYTTAYPNLGNGQPAQLFSSYDQQTVDTHFRWMQENGCDTAALQRFNPFGDEGPTRDAMAVKVRDAAERFGRKFYIMYDVTSWTNMQSELKTDWTTKMSAHTASPAYARQNGKPVVCIWGFGFNDSGRPFAPAPCLEVVNWFKAQGCYVIGGVPTYWRQGINDSRPGFLDVYHAFNMISPWMVGRTGTLDGLDWFYANVNVPDQADCNAHGIDYQPCVMPGDLSTGARAHGDFYWRHFYNMVRVGCQGIYISMFDEYNEGNQIAKTAETAATVPAGSGIRPLDEDGTFCSSDYYLRITADGGRMLKGQLALTPVRPTPPVAGGGPDPQPGGNLAAGRPTSASSQNGAFVPANAVDNNAGTYWESVNNAFPQWLQVDLGTAAQVNRVVLRLPSSWGTRTQTLSVRGSTNGSTFTTLAASAGRVFDPASGNTVTLTFPATSARYVRIEVTANTGWPAAQLATLEVYAATGQPTDPPPTAPGNLTVTAKSSTSVSLSWTASTDNAGVTGYQVLRGGAVVATTAGTSATVTGLSPATAYSFQVTAQDAAGNTSPPSNTVSVTTDPAPQPGGNLAAGRPATASSQTQSYGPGNVVDGNAGSYWESANNAFPQWIQVDLGSALSVGRVVLKLPPPAAWATRTQTLSVQGSTNGSTFTTLVASGGRTFNPATGNLVTLTFPAAGVRYLRVQITANTGWPAGQLSELEAYAS
;
A
#
# COMPACT_ATOMS: atom_id res chain seq x y z
N MET A 1 46.01 11.40 23.80
CA MET A 1 45.30 11.15 25.06
C MET A 1 44.12 10.24 24.78
N ALA A 2 44.28 8.94 25.06
CA ALA A 2 43.31 7.92 24.69
C ALA A 2 43.38 6.72 25.65
N VAL A 3 42.22 6.38 26.23
CA VAL A 3 41.61 5.05 26.42
C VAL A 3 42.38 3.92 27.17
N SER A 4 41.66 3.27 28.12
CA SER A 4 41.41 1.80 28.26
C SER A 4 41.82 1.02 29.54
N ARG A 5 40.79 0.41 30.15
CA ARG A 5 40.54 -1.02 30.54
C ARG A 5 41.21 -1.71 31.75
N ARG A 6 40.29 -2.38 32.49
CA ARG A 6 40.27 -3.74 33.13
C ARG A 6 41.27 -4.10 34.24
N THR A 7 40.74 -4.60 35.36
CA THR A 7 41.26 -5.80 36.05
C THR A 7 40.12 -6.55 36.78
N PHE A 8 40.27 -7.87 36.86
CA PHE A 8 39.35 -8.95 37.28
C PHE A 8 39.92 -9.68 38.51
N VAL A 9 39.26 -10.76 39.00
CA VAL A 9 39.72 -11.85 39.95
C VAL A 9 39.24 -11.65 41.42
N THR A 10 38.23 -12.34 41.99
CA THR A 10 37.88 -13.77 42.32
C THR A 10 38.41 -14.32 43.65
N SER A 11 37.54 -15.03 44.39
CA SER A 11 37.88 -16.11 45.34
C SER A 11 36.76 -17.17 45.46
N VAL A 12 37.18 -18.45 45.48
CA VAL A 12 36.53 -19.77 45.24
C VAL A 12 36.09 -20.43 46.58
N ALA A 13 35.08 -21.32 46.74
CA ALA A 13 35.01 -22.79 46.48
C ALA A 13 33.61 -23.33 46.95
N ALA A 14 33.01 -24.48 46.56
CA ALA A 14 33.55 -25.78 46.16
C ALA A 14 32.49 -26.71 45.47
N GLY A 15 32.96 -27.56 44.52
CA GLY A 15 32.52 -28.95 44.19
C GLY A 15 31.21 -29.17 43.41
N SER A 16 31.09 -29.95 42.33
CA SER A 16 31.97 -30.92 41.65
C SER A 16 31.44 -31.24 40.24
N ALA A 17 32.36 -31.64 39.32
CA ALA A 17 32.17 -32.30 38.02
C ALA A 17 31.64 -31.49 36.81
N LEU A 18 32.55 -30.79 36.13
CA LEU A 18 32.40 -30.34 34.74
C LEU A 18 33.11 -31.32 33.79
N ALA A 19 32.37 -31.86 32.83
CA ALA A 19 32.95 -32.28 31.55
C ALA A 19 33.36 -31.02 30.78
N ALA A 20 34.59 -31.02 30.27
CA ALA A 20 35.18 -29.90 29.54
C ALA A 20 34.50 -29.70 28.19
N VAL A 21 33.46 -28.86 28.14
CA VAL A 21 32.92 -28.30 26.90
C VAL A 21 33.89 -27.21 26.44
N SER A 22 34.47 -27.38 25.25
CA SER A 22 35.44 -26.40 24.72
C SER A 22 34.75 -25.04 24.52
N THR A 23 35.47 -23.95 24.76
CA THR A 23 34.99 -22.57 24.52
C THR A 23 34.51 -22.33 23.08
N THR A 24 34.89 -23.20 22.14
CA THR A 24 34.41 -23.21 20.75
C THR A 24 32.95 -23.67 20.62
N GLU A 25 32.48 -24.61 21.46
CA GLU A 25 31.08 -25.06 21.47
C GLU A 25 30.15 -24.04 22.13
N ILE A 26 30.63 -23.34 23.16
CA ILE A 26 29.89 -22.25 23.83
C ILE A 26 29.73 -21.03 22.91
N VAL A 27 30.73 -20.74 22.06
CA VAL A 27 30.62 -19.66 21.07
C VAL A 27 29.74 -20.07 19.88
N SER A 28 29.70 -21.36 19.51
CA SER A 28 28.76 -21.87 18.50
C SER A 28 27.30 -21.83 18.98
N ALA A 29 27.06 -22.06 20.28
CA ALA A 29 25.71 -22.02 20.89
C ALA A 29 25.15 -20.59 21.05
N LEU A 30 26.00 -19.56 20.97
CA LEU A 30 25.60 -18.15 20.98
C LEU A 30 25.33 -17.58 19.57
N THR A 31 25.36 -18.42 18.53
CA THR A 31 25.13 -18.00 17.13
C THR A 31 24.16 -18.89 16.34
N SER A 32 23.63 -19.96 16.92
CA SER A 32 22.54 -20.70 16.29
C SER A 32 21.23 -19.92 16.44
N ALA A 33 20.82 -19.23 15.38
CA ALA A 33 19.47 -18.70 15.24
C ALA A 33 18.46 -19.82 15.57
N ALA A 34 17.39 -19.50 16.29
CA ALA A 34 16.29 -20.43 16.52
C ALA A 34 15.87 -21.01 15.16
N SER A 35 16.04 -22.32 14.99
CA SER A 35 15.56 -22.98 13.78
C SER A 35 14.04 -22.98 13.87
N ALA A 36 13.38 -22.16 13.06
CA ALA A 36 11.94 -22.29 12.85
C ALA A 36 11.64 -23.77 12.52
N ALA A 37 10.59 -24.32 13.11
CA ALA A 37 10.19 -25.70 12.82
C ALA A 37 9.76 -25.84 11.34
N SER A 38 9.28 -24.73 10.78
CA SER A 38 8.92 -24.61 9.37
C SER A 38 9.76 -23.55 8.63
N PRO A 39 10.02 -23.71 7.32
CA PRO A 39 10.55 -22.63 6.49
C PRO A 39 9.57 -21.44 6.42
N PRO A 40 10.04 -20.23 6.02
CA PRO A 40 9.16 -19.09 5.75
C PRO A 40 8.02 -19.44 4.79
N GLY A 41 6.81 -18.96 5.10
CA GLY A 41 5.58 -19.23 4.34
C GLY A 41 4.57 -18.10 4.49
N ASP A 42 3.27 -18.42 4.49
CA ASP A 42 2.21 -17.41 4.63
C ASP A 42 1.89 -17.05 6.10
N VAL A 43 2.49 -17.74 7.10
CA VAL A 43 2.38 -17.38 8.53
C VAL A 43 3.73 -17.36 9.26
N VAL A 44 4.69 -18.20 8.87
CA VAL A 44 6.08 -18.12 9.38
C VAL A 44 6.83 -17.00 8.66
N GLY A 45 7.42 -16.09 9.43
CA GLY A 45 8.06 -14.86 9.00
C GLY A 45 7.08 -13.72 8.69
N LYS A 46 5.83 -13.85 9.14
CA LYS A 46 4.71 -12.97 8.74
C LYS A 46 4.02 -12.31 9.93
N ILE A 47 3.38 -11.19 9.65
CA ILE A 47 2.41 -10.52 10.52
C ILE A 47 1.02 -10.97 10.12
N SER A 48 0.42 -11.80 10.96
CA SER A 48 -0.99 -12.16 10.90
C SER A 48 -1.79 -11.18 11.76
N VAL A 49 -2.99 -10.77 11.33
CA VAL A 49 -3.89 -9.92 12.11
C VAL A 49 -5.21 -10.63 12.35
N GLY A 50 -5.72 -10.62 13.58
CA GLY A 50 -7.08 -11.07 13.88
C GLY A 50 -8.09 -10.16 13.22
N TYR A 51 -8.99 -10.74 12.41
CA TYR A 51 -9.99 -10.00 11.65
C TYR A 51 -11.39 -10.51 12.00
N GLN A 52 -12.16 -9.67 12.69
CA GLN A 52 -13.47 -10.03 13.20
C GLN A 52 -14.53 -10.01 12.09
N GLY A 53 -14.62 -8.90 11.36
CA GLY A 53 -15.58 -8.74 10.28
C GLY A 53 -17.05 -8.89 10.70
N TRP A 54 -17.38 -8.60 11.96
CA TRP A 54 -18.68 -8.92 12.56
C TRP A 54 -19.61 -7.73 12.80
N PHE A 55 -19.14 -6.50 12.54
CA PHE A 55 -19.95 -5.32 12.77
C PHE A 55 -21.02 -5.21 11.69
N ALA A 56 -22.30 -5.19 12.05
CA ALA A 56 -23.40 -5.11 11.10
C ALA A 56 -24.35 -3.96 11.45
N CYS A 57 -25.07 -3.46 10.47
CA CYS A 57 -25.97 -2.31 10.59
C CYS A 57 -27.30 -2.59 9.88
N PRO A 58 -28.45 -2.06 10.36
CA PRO A 58 -29.69 -2.11 9.59
C PRO A 58 -29.51 -1.52 8.18
N GLY A 59 -29.96 -2.26 7.16
CA GLY A 59 -29.87 -1.83 5.75
C GLY A 59 -28.54 -2.16 5.05
N ASP A 60 -27.65 -2.94 5.68
CA ASP A 60 -26.41 -3.44 5.06
C ASP A 60 -26.57 -4.75 4.27
N SER A 61 -27.77 -5.35 4.28
CA SER A 61 -28.11 -6.67 3.69
C SER A 61 -27.51 -7.89 4.38
N ALA A 62 -26.88 -7.74 5.54
CA ALA A 62 -26.49 -8.86 6.40
C ALA A 62 -27.75 -9.54 6.95
N SER A 63 -27.72 -10.87 7.05
CA SER A 63 -28.84 -11.68 7.55
C SER A 63 -29.20 -11.36 9.01
N ILE A 64 -28.24 -10.83 9.78
CA ILE A 64 -28.43 -10.51 11.18
C ILE A 64 -29.38 -9.31 11.42
N GLY A 65 -29.53 -8.44 10.40
CA GLY A 65 -30.59 -7.43 10.34
C GLY A 65 -30.60 -6.34 11.43
N GLY A 66 -29.49 -6.13 12.13
CA GLY A 66 -29.41 -5.20 13.26
C GLY A 66 -28.01 -4.63 13.49
N TRP A 67 -27.88 -3.78 14.51
CA TRP A 67 -26.63 -3.16 14.98
C TRP A 67 -25.76 -4.16 15.75
N TRP A 68 -25.32 -5.21 15.06
CA TRP A 68 -24.54 -6.30 15.64
C TRP A 68 -23.14 -5.84 16.01
N HIS A 69 -22.70 -6.17 17.23
CA HIS A 69 -21.46 -5.68 17.87
C HIS A 69 -21.28 -4.17 18.00
N TRP A 70 -22.21 -3.34 17.51
CA TRP A 70 -22.20 -1.89 17.77
C TRP A 70 -23.01 -1.47 19.00
N SER A 71 -23.98 -2.29 19.41
CA SER A 71 -24.96 -1.95 20.44
C SER A 71 -25.35 -3.16 21.31
N ARG A 72 -25.88 -2.89 22.51
CA ARG A 72 -26.31 -3.95 23.44
C ARG A 72 -27.66 -4.52 23.03
N ASP A 73 -28.60 -3.64 22.70
CA ASP A 73 -29.83 -3.98 21.99
C ASP A 73 -29.62 -3.71 20.50
N ARG A 74 -29.38 -4.79 19.73
CA ARG A 74 -29.11 -4.74 18.29
C ARG A 74 -30.24 -4.13 17.45
N PHE A 75 -31.44 -4.03 17.99
CA PHE A 75 -32.59 -3.46 17.28
C PHE A 75 -32.74 -1.96 17.50
N GLN A 76 -31.88 -1.36 18.32
CA GLN A 76 -31.80 0.08 18.53
C GLN A 76 -30.45 0.62 18.05
N PRO A 77 -30.40 1.84 17.50
CA PRO A 77 -29.14 2.44 17.07
C PRO A 77 -28.16 2.62 18.24
N PRO A 78 -26.84 2.54 17.98
CA PRO A 78 -25.81 2.84 18.95
C PRO A 78 -25.96 4.25 19.48
N SER A 79 -25.86 4.39 20.80
CA SER A 79 -25.99 5.66 21.52
C SER A 79 -25.16 5.61 22.81
N PRO A 80 -24.98 6.72 23.54
CA PRO A 80 -24.29 6.69 24.83
C PRO A 80 -24.88 5.70 25.85
N SER A 81 -26.19 5.39 25.76
CA SER A 81 -26.85 4.41 26.64
C SER A 81 -26.98 3.00 26.04
N ASN A 82 -26.77 2.84 24.74
CA ASN A 82 -26.87 1.57 24.02
C ASN A 82 -25.60 1.32 23.19
N THR A 83 -24.50 0.96 23.86
CA THR A 83 -23.21 0.78 23.18
C THR A 83 -22.40 -0.38 23.74
N THR A 84 -21.61 -0.98 22.86
CA THR A 84 -20.60 -2.00 23.14
C THR A 84 -19.19 -1.54 22.77
N ILE A 85 -19.05 -0.40 22.08
CA ILE A 85 -17.75 0.13 21.67
C ILE A 85 -17.10 0.96 22.76
N VAL A 86 -15.78 0.89 22.81
CA VAL A 86 -14.95 1.71 23.71
C VAL A 86 -14.00 2.65 22.96
N SER A 87 -14.05 2.60 21.63
CA SER A 87 -13.27 3.44 20.72
C SER A 87 -14.08 3.74 19.45
N TRP A 88 -13.77 4.83 18.76
CA TRP A 88 -14.52 5.27 17.58
C TRP A 88 -13.70 5.12 16.29
N PRO A 89 -14.24 4.50 15.22
CA PRO A 89 -13.52 4.36 13.96
C PRO A 89 -13.34 5.70 13.24
N ASP A 90 -12.22 5.84 12.54
CA ASP A 90 -12.03 6.94 11.58
C ASP A 90 -12.78 6.64 10.28
N MET A 91 -13.88 7.36 10.05
CA MET A 91 -14.79 7.11 8.94
C MET A 91 -14.41 7.80 7.63
N ARG A 92 -13.30 8.56 7.56
CA ARG A 92 -13.00 9.44 6.41
C ARG A 92 -12.77 8.70 5.10
N GLU A 93 -12.30 7.46 5.16
CA GLU A 93 -12.03 6.63 3.97
C GLU A 93 -13.19 5.68 3.63
N TYR A 94 -14.32 5.79 4.33
CA TYR A 94 -15.50 5.00 4.05
C TYR A 94 -16.47 5.75 3.14
N THR A 95 -16.82 5.11 2.02
CA THR A 95 -17.80 5.68 1.07
C THR A 95 -19.25 5.51 1.54
N ARG A 96 -19.49 4.61 2.52
CA ARG A 96 -20.80 4.35 3.12
C ARG A 96 -20.69 4.34 4.64
N GLY A 97 -21.56 5.09 5.29
CA GLY A 97 -21.72 5.13 6.74
C GLY A 97 -23.19 5.00 7.15
N TYR A 98 -23.41 4.46 8.33
CA TYR A 98 -24.73 4.24 8.93
C TYR A 98 -24.91 5.19 10.11
N THR A 99 -25.97 5.98 10.05
CA THR A 99 -26.26 7.00 11.07
C THR A 99 -26.61 6.35 12.41
N THR A 100 -25.93 6.79 13.47
CA THR A 100 -26.16 6.33 14.84
C THR A 100 -27.11 7.27 15.59
N ALA A 101 -27.43 6.94 16.85
CA ALA A 101 -28.14 7.83 17.78
C ALA A 101 -27.19 8.53 18.76
N TYR A 102 -25.88 8.50 18.50
CA TYR A 102 -24.94 9.37 19.18
C TYR A 102 -25.13 10.84 18.76
N PRO A 103 -24.79 11.80 19.63
CA PRO A 103 -24.63 13.19 19.21
C PRO A 103 -23.61 13.30 18.06
N ASN A 104 -23.67 14.40 17.32
CA ASN A 104 -22.63 14.71 16.34
C ASN A 104 -21.23 14.62 16.95
N LEU A 105 -20.24 14.33 16.12
CA LEU A 105 -18.84 14.40 16.49
C LEU A 105 -18.50 15.79 17.06
N GLY A 106 -17.46 15.90 17.87
CA GLY A 106 -17.04 17.19 18.45
C GLY A 106 -16.77 18.30 17.42
N ASN A 107 -16.49 17.94 16.16
CA ASN A 107 -16.33 18.86 15.03
C ASN A 107 -17.65 19.23 14.31
N GLY A 108 -18.80 18.76 14.79
CA GLY A 108 -20.13 19.02 14.25
C GLY A 108 -20.60 18.05 13.16
N GLN A 109 -19.77 17.13 12.69
CA GLN A 109 -20.17 16.13 11.67
C GLN A 109 -21.09 15.05 12.27
N PRO A 110 -21.98 14.43 11.46
CA PRO A 110 -22.81 13.32 11.93
C PRO A 110 -21.97 12.14 12.44
N ALA A 111 -22.39 11.53 13.55
CA ALA A 111 -21.77 10.31 14.07
C ALA A 111 -22.28 9.08 13.30
N GLN A 112 -21.45 8.58 12.39
CA GLN A 112 -21.72 7.40 11.56
C GLN A 112 -20.75 6.27 11.85
N LEU A 113 -21.18 5.02 11.62
CA LEU A 113 -20.35 3.81 11.73
C LEU A 113 -20.42 3.00 10.43
N PHE A 114 -19.40 2.18 10.16
CA PHE A 114 -19.39 1.28 9.00
C PHE A 114 -20.14 -0.04 9.29
N SER A 115 -20.51 -0.77 8.25
CA SER A 115 -20.81 -2.21 8.36
C SER A 115 -19.65 -3.02 7.79
N SER A 116 -19.17 -4.03 8.52
CA SER A 116 -18.20 -5.03 8.04
C SER A 116 -18.73 -5.83 6.86
N TYR A 117 -20.07 -5.90 6.71
CA TYR A 117 -20.71 -6.63 5.63
C TYR A 117 -20.62 -5.91 4.28
N ASP A 118 -20.45 -4.59 4.27
CA ASP A 118 -20.21 -3.86 3.03
C ASP A 118 -18.86 -4.27 2.42
N GLN A 119 -18.84 -4.59 1.13
CA GLN A 119 -17.58 -4.94 0.45
C GLN A 119 -16.58 -3.77 0.51
N GLN A 120 -17.08 -2.53 0.44
CA GLN A 120 -16.30 -1.29 0.60
C GLN A 120 -15.48 -1.30 1.90
N THR A 121 -16.06 -1.77 3.01
CA THR A 121 -15.38 -1.84 4.31
C THR A 121 -14.25 -2.85 4.27
N VAL A 122 -14.53 -4.07 3.80
CA VAL A 122 -13.52 -5.13 3.70
C VAL A 122 -12.39 -4.71 2.77
N ASP A 123 -12.72 -4.10 1.63
CA ASP A 123 -11.72 -3.59 0.68
C ASP A 123 -10.86 -2.47 1.29
N THR A 124 -11.47 -1.57 2.06
CA THR A 124 -10.75 -0.50 2.78
C THR A 124 -9.78 -1.10 3.81
N HIS A 125 -10.24 -2.07 4.60
CA HIS A 125 -9.42 -2.76 5.59
C HIS A 125 -8.24 -3.50 4.95
N PHE A 126 -8.48 -4.23 3.85
CA PHE A 126 -7.42 -4.96 3.15
C PHE A 126 -6.44 -4.04 2.42
N ARG A 127 -6.88 -2.89 1.93
CA ARG A 127 -5.98 -1.83 1.45
C ARG A 127 -5.06 -1.33 2.56
N TRP A 128 -5.59 -1.02 3.75
CA TRP A 128 -4.77 -0.62 4.89
C TRP A 128 -3.77 -1.69 5.30
N MET A 129 -4.17 -2.97 5.29
CA MET A 129 -3.26 -4.10 5.53
C MET A 129 -2.13 -4.15 4.50
N GLN A 130 -2.44 -3.93 3.21
CA GLN A 130 -1.45 -3.89 2.14
C GLN A 130 -0.46 -2.72 2.33
N GLU A 131 -0.99 -1.51 2.57
CA GLU A 131 -0.21 -0.28 2.78
C GLU A 131 0.73 -0.36 4.00
N ASN A 132 0.34 -1.13 5.02
CA ASN A 132 1.05 -1.18 6.31
C ASN A 132 1.71 -2.54 6.61
N GLY A 133 1.94 -3.36 5.57
CA GLY A 133 2.76 -4.55 5.70
C GLY A 133 2.18 -5.68 6.56
N CYS A 134 0.87 -5.65 6.84
CA CYS A 134 0.15 -6.82 7.34
C CYS A 134 0.10 -7.86 6.22
N ASP A 135 0.51 -9.09 6.50
CA ASP A 135 0.66 -10.12 5.46
C ASP A 135 -0.62 -10.96 5.32
N THR A 136 -1.23 -11.31 6.46
CA THR A 136 -2.27 -12.34 6.53
C THR A 136 -3.42 -11.93 7.46
N ALA A 137 -4.67 -12.07 7.01
CA ALA A 137 -5.85 -11.88 7.84
C ALA A 137 -6.36 -13.23 8.39
N ALA A 138 -6.44 -13.35 9.71
CA ALA A 138 -7.03 -14.48 10.39
C ALA A 138 -8.53 -14.20 10.60
N LEU A 139 -9.37 -14.63 9.65
CA LEU A 139 -10.81 -14.39 9.71
C LEU A 139 -11.43 -15.23 10.81
N GLN A 140 -11.95 -14.58 11.85
CA GLN A 140 -12.61 -15.24 12.95
C GLN A 140 -13.99 -15.78 12.55
N ARG A 141 -14.21 -17.03 12.95
CA ARG A 141 -15.42 -17.80 12.71
C ARG A 141 -15.88 -18.41 14.03
N PHE A 142 -16.80 -17.71 14.68
CA PHE A 142 -17.58 -18.22 15.81
C PHE A 142 -18.62 -19.22 15.31
N ASN A 143 -19.31 -19.89 16.24
CA ASN A 143 -20.32 -20.91 15.96
C ASN A 143 -21.28 -20.47 14.83
N PRO A 144 -21.13 -21.02 13.60
CA PRO A 144 -21.89 -20.58 12.44
C PRO A 144 -23.24 -21.30 12.31
N PHE A 145 -23.65 -22.08 13.31
CA PHE A 145 -24.93 -22.80 13.32
C PHE A 145 -26.08 -21.98 13.95
N GLY A 146 -25.80 -20.79 14.47
CA GLY A 146 -26.79 -19.84 14.96
C GLY A 146 -27.09 -18.69 13.97
N ASP A 147 -27.73 -17.63 14.48
CA ASP A 147 -28.16 -16.43 13.73
C ASP A 147 -27.04 -15.77 12.90
N GLU A 148 -25.80 -15.83 13.38
CA GLU A 148 -24.63 -15.25 12.70
C GLU A 148 -24.18 -16.04 11.47
N GLY A 149 -24.54 -17.33 11.38
CA GLY A 149 -24.03 -18.28 10.38
C GLY A 149 -24.01 -17.76 8.94
N PRO A 150 -25.17 -17.33 8.38
CA PRO A 150 -25.22 -16.86 7.01
C PRO A 150 -24.38 -15.59 6.79
N THR A 151 -24.30 -14.72 7.79
CA THR A 151 -23.43 -13.52 7.74
C THR A 151 -21.96 -13.93 7.73
N ARG A 152 -21.55 -14.90 8.55
CA ARG A 152 -20.17 -15.44 8.57
C ARG A 152 -19.77 -16.14 7.27
N ASP A 153 -20.70 -16.87 6.65
CA ASP A 153 -20.49 -17.50 5.35
C ASP A 153 -20.20 -16.45 4.26
N ALA A 154 -21.01 -15.39 4.21
CA ALA A 154 -20.79 -14.28 3.29
C ALA A 154 -19.47 -13.54 3.58
N MET A 155 -19.09 -13.35 4.85
CA MET A 155 -17.82 -12.71 5.20
C MET A 155 -16.60 -13.50 4.72
N ALA A 156 -16.64 -14.83 4.73
CA ALA A 156 -15.55 -15.65 4.17
C ALA A 156 -15.35 -15.42 2.67
N VAL A 157 -16.43 -15.20 1.92
CA VAL A 157 -16.39 -14.83 0.49
C VAL A 157 -15.80 -13.42 0.32
N LYS A 158 -16.29 -12.44 1.06
CA LYS A 158 -15.87 -11.04 0.97
C LYS A 158 -14.39 -10.86 1.32
N VAL A 159 -13.92 -11.55 2.35
CA VAL A 159 -12.51 -11.56 2.77
C VAL A 159 -11.63 -12.24 1.74
N ARG A 160 -12.07 -13.37 1.15
CA ARG A 160 -11.35 -14.01 0.04
C ARG A 160 -11.16 -13.02 -1.11
N ASP A 161 -12.25 -12.39 -1.56
CA ASP A 161 -12.24 -11.50 -2.72
C ASP A 161 -11.36 -10.27 -2.48
N ALA A 162 -11.38 -9.70 -1.25
CA ALA A 162 -10.50 -8.60 -0.86
C ALA A 162 -9.03 -9.06 -0.76
N ALA A 163 -8.77 -10.22 -0.17
CA ALA A 163 -7.42 -10.77 -0.06
C ALA A 163 -6.77 -10.97 -1.45
N GLU A 164 -7.52 -11.51 -2.42
CA GLU A 164 -7.08 -11.64 -3.81
C GLU A 164 -6.81 -10.27 -4.45
N ARG A 165 -7.71 -9.30 -4.24
CA ARG A 165 -7.60 -7.96 -4.83
C ARG A 165 -6.41 -7.17 -4.32
N PHE A 166 -6.14 -7.22 -3.01
CA PHE A 166 -5.08 -6.44 -2.37
C PHE A 166 -3.79 -7.26 -2.15
N GLY A 167 -3.73 -8.47 -2.72
CA GLY A 167 -2.55 -9.33 -2.64
C GLY A 167 -2.15 -9.62 -1.19
N ARG A 168 -3.13 -9.87 -0.32
CA ARG A 168 -2.95 -10.32 1.07
C ARG A 168 -3.34 -11.79 1.17
N LYS A 169 -2.91 -12.45 2.24
CA LYS A 169 -3.34 -13.81 2.56
C LYS A 169 -4.50 -13.79 3.54
N PHE A 170 -5.27 -14.87 3.58
CA PHE A 170 -6.25 -15.08 4.64
C PHE A 170 -6.34 -16.55 5.03
N TYR A 171 -6.76 -16.84 6.26
CA TYR A 171 -7.14 -18.18 6.70
C TYR A 171 -8.32 -18.14 7.65
N ILE A 172 -8.97 -19.29 7.82
CA ILE A 172 -10.10 -19.43 8.75
C ILE A 172 -9.58 -19.71 10.16
N MET A 173 -10.02 -18.90 11.10
CA MET A 173 -9.77 -19.05 12.53
C MET A 173 -11.08 -19.39 13.23
N TYR A 174 -11.24 -20.64 13.64
CA TYR A 174 -12.38 -21.04 14.45
C TYR A 174 -12.19 -20.58 15.89
N ASP A 175 -13.18 -19.86 16.43
CA ASP A 175 -13.26 -19.58 17.86
C ASP A 175 -14.34 -20.44 18.47
N VAL A 176 -13.95 -21.33 19.39
CA VAL A 176 -14.85 -22.34 19.98
C VAL A 176 -15.55 -21.86 21.25
N THR A 177 -15.45 -20.57 21.58
CA THR A 177 -16.14 -19.97 22.73
C THR A 177 -17.65 -20.18 22.61
N SER A 178 -18.26 -20.74 23.67
CA SER A 178 -19.69 -21.03 23.75
C SER A 178 -20.22 -21.97 22.65
N TRP A 179 -19.34 -22.82 22.08
CA TRP A 179 -19.70 -23.75 21.00
C TRP A 179 -19.76 -25.20 21.49
N THR A 180 -20.83 -25.57 22.20
CA THR A 180 -20.95 -26.88 22.87
C THR A 180 -20.71 -28.08 21.96
N ASN A 181 -21.21 -28.06 20.73
CA ASN A 181 -21.08 -29.14 19.74
C ASN A 181 -19.84 -29.01 18.83
N MET A 182 -18.82 -28.27 19.26
CA MET A 182 -17.66 -27.90 18.44
C MET A 182 -17.06 -29.10 17.66
N GLN A 183 -16.94 -30.28 18.27
CA GLN A 183 -16.22 -31.40 17.67
C GLN A 183 -16.85 -31.88 16.35
N SER A 184 -18.18 -32.04 16.30
CA SER A 184 -18.88 -32.47 15.08
C SER A 184 -19.13 -31.30 14.13
N GLU A 185 -19.44 -30.12 14.68
CA GLU A 185 -19.85 -28.96 13.92
C GLU A 185 -18.66 -28.26 13.22
N LEU A 186 -17.46 -28.19 13.81
CA LEU A 186 -16.25 -27.73 13.10
C LEU A 186 -15.95 -28.58 11.87
N LYS A 187 -16.01 -29.91 12.00
CA LYS A 187 -15.71 -30.84 10.90
C LYS A 187 -16.72 -30.70 9.77
N THR A 188 -17.99 -30.59 10.14
CA THR A 188 -19.09 -30.38 9.20
C THR A 188 -18.90 -29.04 8.48
N ASP A 189 -18.65 -27.97 9.22
CA ASP A 189 -18.46 -26.64 8.65
C ASP A 189 -17.24 -26.56 7.72
N TRP A 190 -16.12 -27.17 8.12
CA TRP A 190 -14.93 -27.25 7.30
C TRP A 190 -15.16 -27.99 6.00
N THR A 191 -15.68 -29.22 6.07
CA THR A 191 -15.86 -30.06 4.88
C THR A 191 -16.92 -29.53 3.93
N THR A 192 -17.99 -28.91 4.45
CA THR A 192 -19.11 -28.46 3.64
C THR A 192 -18.97 -27.04 3.12
N LYS A 193 -18.22 -26.17 3.81
CA LYS A 193 -18.13 -24.74 3.48
C LYS A 193 -16.68 -24.24 3.40
N MET A 194 -15.94 -24.29 4.50
CA MET A 194 -14.70 -23.50 4.60
C MET A 194 -13.55 -24.06 3.77
N SER A 195 -13.46 -25.38 3.59
CA SER A 195 -12.41 -26.02 2.79
C SER A 195 -12.45 -25.60 1.32
N ALA A 196 -13.61 -25.23 0.77
CA ALA A 196 -13.72 -24.73 -0.60
C ALA A 196 -12.91 -23.44 -0.83
N HIS A 197 -12.74 -22.60 0.19
CA HIS A 197 -11.94 -21.37 0.10
C HIS A 197 -10.44 -21.66 -0.07
N THR A 198 -9.96 -22.87 0.25
CA THR A 198 -8.54 -23.25 0.10
C THR A 198 -8.06 -23.33 -1.36
N ALA A 199 -9.01 -23.30 -2.31
CA ALA A 199 -8.74 -23.19 -3.74
C ALA A 199 -8.31 -21.78 -4.17
N SER A 200 -8.58 -20.75 -3.35
CA SER A 200 -8.14 -19.38 -3.62
C SER A 200 -6.61 -19.28 -3.57
N PRO A 201 -5.96 -18.56 -4.51
CA PRO A 201 -4.53 -18.28 -4.43
C PRO A 201 -4.15 -17.38 -3.22
N ALA A 202 -5.13 -16.66 -2.67
CA ALA A 202 -4.97 -15.84 -1.47
C ALA A 202 -5.16 -16.64 -0.16
N TYR A 203 -5.61 -17.89 -0.21
CA TYR A 203 -5.68 -18.70 1.01
C TYR A 203 -4.27 -19.01 1.53
N ALA A 204 -4.02 -18.76 2.81
CA ALA A 204 -2.70 -18.89 3.42
C ALA A 204 -2.26 -20.36 3.42
N ARG A 205 -1.02 -20.61 3.00
CA ARG A 205 -0.37 -21.91 3.06
C ARG A 205 0.96 -21.87 3.81
N GLN A 206 1.15 -22.85 4.69
CA GLN A 206 2.41 -23.09 5.40
C GLN A 206 2.86 -24.51 5.13
N ASN A 207 4.11 -24.67 4.70
CA ASN A 207 4.65 -25.97 4.25
C ASN A 207 3.78 -26.62 3.14
N GLY A 208 3.24 -25.79 2.23
CA GLY A 208 2.33 -26.21 1.16
C GLY A 208 0.89 -26.55 1.60
N LYS A 209 0.62 -26.58 2.91
CA LYS A 209 -0.66 -26.98 3.50
C LYS A 209 -1.55 -25.77 3.77
N PRO A 210 -2.89 -25.84 3.55
CA PRO A 210 -3.79 -24.77 3.95
C PRO A 210 -3.73 -24.55 5.46
N VAL A 211 -3.66 -23.29 5.87
CA VAL A 211 -3.62 -22.92 7.30
C VAL A 211 -5.04 -22.91 7.86
N VAL A 212 -5.21 -23.46 9.06
CA VAL A 212 -6.42 -23.32 9.88
C VAL A 212 -6.01 -23.00 11.31
N CYS A 213 -6.73 -22.10 11.97
CA CYS A 213 -6.51 -21.81 13.39
C CYS A 213 -7.70 -22.27 14.21
N ILE A 214 -7.44 -22.83 15.40
CA ILE A 214 -8.45 -23.21 16.38
C ILE A 214 -8.14 -22.49 17.68
N TRP A 215 -9.02 -21.57 18.06
CA TRP A 215 -8.92 -20.75 19.24
C TRP A 215 -9.86 -21.25 20.34
N GLY A 216 -9.33 -21.46 21.55
CA GLY A 216 -10.15 -21.73 22.74
C GLY A 216 -9.91 -23.08 23.44
N PHE A 217 -9.03 -23.94 22.94
CA PHE A 217 -8.74 -25.22 23.59
C PHE A 217 -7.95 -25.05 24.90
N GLY A 218 -8.48 -25.62 25.98
CA GLY A 218 -7.85 -25.67 27.30
C GLY A 218 -7.96 -24.40 28.15
N PHE A 219 -8.74 -23.40 27.73
CA PHE A 219 -9.06 -22.25 28.57
C PHE A 219 -9.87 -22.64 29.81
N ASN A 220 -9.55 -22.04 30.94
CA ASN A 220 -10.17 -22.29 32.23
C ASN A 220 -11.38 -21.38 32.49
N ASP A 221 -12.40 -21.48 31.64
CA ASP A 221 -13.66 -20.75 31.79
C ASP A 221 -14.89 -21.63 31.44
N SER A 222 -16.09 -21.17 31.77
CA SER A 222 -17.34 -21.92 31.54
C SER A 222 -17.77 -21.94 30.07
N GLY A 223 -17.30 -21.01 29.24
CA GLY A 223 -17.64 -20.93 27.82
C GLY A 223 -16.92 -21.97 26.97
N ARG A 224 -15.85 -22.60 27.49
CA ARG A 224 -15.05 -23.60 26.76
C ARG A 224 -14.90 -24.90 27.57
N PRO A 225 -15.98 -25.64 27.87
CA PRO A 225 -15.99 -26.75 28.82
C PRO A 225 -15.44 -28.08 28.26
N PHE A 226 -14.59 -28.04 27.23
CA PHE A 226 -14.15 -29.24 26.52
C PHE A 226 -13.05 -29.99 27.31
N ALA A 227 -13.10 -31.33 27.29
CA ALA A 227 -12.03 -32.19 27.80
C ALA A 227 -10.86 -32.28 26.79
N PRO A 228 -9.64 -32.67 27.22
CA PRO A 228 -8.49 -32.77 26.34
C PRO A 228 -8.66 -33.73 25.15
N ALA A 229 -9.23 -34.92 25.38
CA ALA A 229 -9.32 -35.96 24.33
C ALA A 229 -10.15 -35.53 23.10
N PRO A 230 -11.35 -34.95 23.24
CA PRO A 230 -12.07 -34.37 22.10
C PRO A 230 -11.30 -33.27 21.37
N CYS A 231 -10.55 -32.42 22.10
CA CYS A 231 -9.76 -31.35 21.50
C CYS A 231 -8.61 -31.92 20.66
N LEU A 232 -7.85 -32.87 21.21
CA LEU A 232 -6.76 -33.56 20.51
C LEU A 232 -7.25 -34.26 19.24
N GLU A 233 -8.43 -34.89 19.31
CA GLU A 233 -9.04 -35.55 18.16
C GLU A 233 -9.35 -34.56 17.04
N VAL A 234 -9.90 -33.38 17.34
CA VAL A 234 -10.14 -32.32 16.35
C VAL A 234 -8.83 -31.84 15.70
N VAL A 235 -7.78 -31.60 16.49
CA VAL A 235 -6.47 -31.18 15.94
C VAL A 235 -5.93 -32.23 14.97
N ASN A 236 -5.94 -33.50 15.37
CA ASN A 236 -5.46 -34.59 14.53
C ASN A 236 -6.32 -34.79 13.28
N TRP A 237 -7.64 -34.59 13.38
CA TRP A 237 -8.53 -34.65 12.24
C TRP A 237 -8.19 -33.58 11.18
N PHE A 238 -7.96 -32.32 11.57
CA PHE A 238 -7.55 -31.27 10.62
C PHE A 238 -6.18 -31.57 9.99
N LYS A 239 -5.22 -32.10 10.76
CA LYS A 239 -3.93 -32.55 10.22
C LYS A 239 -4.11 -33.68 9.20
N ALA A 240 -5.04 -34.60 9.44
CA ALA A 240 -5.41 -35.66 8.50
C ALA A 240 -6.10 -35.12 7.23
N GLN A 241 -6.78 -33.96 7.30
CA GLN A 241 -7.24 -33.22 6.11
C GLN A 241 -6.12 -32.48 5.37
N GLY A 242 -4.86 -32.65 5.79
CA GLY A 242 -3.71 -32.01 5.18
C GLY A 242 -3.52 -30.55 5.57
N CYS A 243 -4.13 -30.08 6.66
CA CYS A 243 -3.99 -28.69 7.11
C CYS A 243 -2.72 -28.47 7.95
N TYR A 244 -2.25 -27.23 7.97
CA TYR A 244 -1.32 -26.71 8.97
C TYR A 244 -2.14 -26.06 10.08
N VAL A 245 -2.08 -26.60 11.30
CA VAL A 245 -3.02 -26.24 12.38
C VAL A 245 -2.35 -25.33 13.40
N ILE A 246 -2.86 -24.11 13.55
CA ILE A 246 -2.47 -23.15 14.58
C ILE A 246 -3.40 -23.31 15.79
N GLY A 247 -2.83 -23.36 17.00
CA GLY A 247 -3.57 -23.37 18.25
C GLY A 247 -3.58 -21.99 18.92
N GLY A 248 -4.76 -21.38 19.04
CA GLY A 248 -5.00 -20.22 19.91
C GLY A 248 -5.24 -20.69 21.33
N VAL A 249 -4.23 -20.57 22.20
CA VAL A 249 -4.17 -21.22 23.51
C VAL A 249 -4.18 -20.19 24.67
N PRO A 250 -4.43 -20.62 25.92
CA PRO A 250 -4.31 -19.74 27.08
C PRO A 250 -2.89 -19.21 27.29
N THR A 251 -2.73 -18.11 28.04
CA THR A 251 -1.42 -17.52 28.32
C THR A 251 -0.49 -18.49 29.03
N TYR A 252 -1.00 -19.24 30.01
CA TYR A 252 -0.20 -20.17 30.84
C TYR A 252 -0.31 -21.63 30.36
N TRP A 253 -0.51 -21.85 29.06
CA TRP A 253 -0.75 -23.17 28.45
C TRP A 253 0.30 -24.23 28.82
N ARG A 254 1.59 -23.86 28.85
CA ARG A 254 2.71 -24.78 29.15
C ARG A 254 2.65 -25.30 30.59
N GLN A 255 2.14 -24.49 31.51
CA GLN A 255 2.10 -24.80 32.94
C GLN A 255 0.78 -25.43 33.36
N GLY A 256 -0.31 -25.22 32.61
CA GLY A 256 -1.64 -25.74 32.96
C GLY A 256 -2.23 -25.07 34.20
N ILE A 257 -1.95 -23.78 34.41
CA ILE A 257 -2.42 -22.98 35.56
C ILE A 257 -3.15 -21.72 35.11
N ASN A 258 -3.74 -20.97 36.05
CA ASN A 258 -4.43 -19.69 35.82
C ASN A 258 -5.56 -19.82 34.78
N ASP A 259 -5.35 -19.28 33.58
CA ASP A 259 -6.29 -19.31 32.47
C ASP A 259 -6.20 -20.61 31.64
N SER A 260 -5.27 -21.50 31.96
CA SER A 260 -5.12 -22.83 31.38
C SER A 260 -5.56 -23.92 32.35
N ARG A 261 -6.12 -25.01 31.81
CA ARG A 261 -6.44 -26.24 32.56
C ARG A 261 -5.29 -27.25 32.50
N PRO A 262 -5.08 -28.05 33.55
CA PRO A 262 -4.11 -29.15 33.51
C PRO A 262 -4.53 -30.25 32.52
N GLY A 263 -3.55 -31.02 32.02
CA GLY A 263 -3.79 -32.18 31.16
C GLY A 263 -3.95 -31.88 29.65
N PHE A 264 -3.67 -30.65 29.22
CA PHE A 264 -3.79 -30.24 27.81
C PHE A 264 -2.47 -30.25 27.02
N LEU A 265 -1.33 -30.58 27.63
CA LEU A 265 -0.03 -30.55 26.93
C LEU A 265 -0.01 -31.37 25.64
N ASP A 266 -0.58 -32.57 25.64
CA ASP A 266 -0.68 -33.39 24.41
C ASP A 266 -1.50 -32.69 23.30
N VAL A 267 -2.53 -31.93 23.67
CA VAL A 267 -3.33 -31.12 22.72
C VAL A 267 -2.46 -30.00 22.15
N TYR A 268 -1.75 -29.28 23.04
CA TYR A 268 -0.90 -28.15 22.64
C TYR A 268 0.25 -28.61 21.74
N HIS A 269 0.92 -29.71 22.09
CA HIS A 269 2.02 -30.28 21.32
C HIS A 269 1.59 -30.94 20.01
N ALA A 270 0.30 -31.17 19.81
CA ALA A 270 -0.24 -31.65 18.54
C ALA A 270 -0.33 -30.56 17.46
N PHE A 271 -0.35 -29.27 17.84
CA PHE A 271 -0.40 -28.16 16.88
C PHE A 271 0.89 -28.03 16.07
N ASN A 272 0.79 -27.40 14.89
CA ASN A 272 1.97 -27.02 14.11
C ASN A 272 2.56 -25.68 14.57
N MET A 273 1.68 -24.79 15.07
CA MET A 273 2.06 -23.49 15.61
C MET A 273 1.18 -23.16 16.81
N ILE A 274 1.74 -22.48 17.81
CA ILE A 274 1.00 -22.04 19.01
C ILE A 274 0.98 -20.51 19.08
N SER A 275 -0.19 -19.96 19.40
CA SER A 275 -0.43 -18.54 19.66
C SER A 275 -1.13 -18.34 21.01
N PRO A 276 -0.38 -18.02 22.08
CA PRO A 276 -0.96 -17.77 23.40
C PRO A 276 -1.68 -16.42 23.47
N TRP A 277 -2.84 -16.37 24.11
CA TRP A 277 -3.59 -15.13 24.31
C TRP A 277 -2.87 -14.16 25.24
N MET A 278 -2.97 -12.86 24.97
CA MET A 278 -2.37 -11.81 25.80
C MET A 278 -3.35 -10.68 26.18
N VAL A 279 -4.51 -10.57 25.52
CA VAL A 279 -5.46 -9.48 25.81
C VAL A 279 -5.95 -9.58 27.26
N GLY A 280 -5.94 -8.43 27.95
CA GLY A 280 -6.33 -8.32 29.36
C GLY A 280 -5.32 -8.90 30.36
N ARG A 281 -4.09 -9.26 29.95
CA ARG A 281 -3.06 -9.79 30.86
C ARG A 281 -2.18 -8.71 31.47
N THR A 282 -1.90 -7.65 30.73
CA THR A 282 -1.15 -6.48 31.22
C THR A 282 -1.46 -5.25 30.37
N GLY A 283 -1.36 -4.08 31.00
CA GLY A 283 -1.42 -2.76 30.36
C GLY A 283 -0.19 -1.89 30.66
N THR A 284 0.91 -2.48 31.17
CA THR A 284 2.12 -1.75 31.56
C THR A 284 3.38 -2.34 30.91
N LEU A 285 4.41 -1.51 30.73
CA LEU A 285 5.70 -1.94 30.16
C LEU A 285 6.39 -2.98 31.06
N ASP A 286 6.40 -2.76 32.37
CA ASP A 286 6.96 -3.69 33.34
C ASP A 286 6.25 -5.06 33.30
N GLY A 287 4.93 -5.06 33.09
CA GLY A 287 4.18 -6.30 32.92
C GLY A 287 4.56 -7.04 31.65
N LEU A 288 4.72 -6.34 30.52
CA LEU A 288 5.21 -6.95 29.28
C LEU A 288 6.61 -7.54 29.43
N ASP A 289 7.50 -6.89 30.18
CA ASP A 289 8.84 -7.40 30.47
C ASP A 289 8.82 -8.62 31.38
N TRP A 290 7.90 -8.64 32.35
CA TRP A 290 7.69 -9.80 33.20
C TRP A 290 7.18 -11.00 32.38
N PHE A 291 6.18 -10.81 31.51
CA PHE A 291 5.67 -11.88 30.64
C PHE A 291 6.75 -12.39 29.69
N TYR A 292 7.53 -11.49 29.09
CA TYR A 292 8.68 -11.85 28.25
C TYR A 292 9.60 -12.82 28.97
N ALA A 293 10.04 -12.49 30.19
CA ALA A 293 11.04 -13.27 30.92
C ALA A 293 10.47 -14.58 31.49
N ASN A 294 9.25 -14.56 32.00
CA ASN A 294 8.70 -15.64 32.83
C ASN A 294 7.73 -16.57 32.09
N VAL A 295 7.19 -16.13 30.95
CA VAL A 295 6.22 -16.89 30.16
C VAL A 295 6.73 -17.12 28.74
N ASN A 296 6.99 -16.06 27.96
CA ASN A 296 7.24 -16.21 26.53
C ASN A 296 8.59 -16.87 26.19
N VAL A 297 9.67 -16.56 26.93
CA VAL A 297 10.97 -17.23 26.73
C VAL A 297 10.88 -18.74 27.01
N PRO A 298 10.33 -19.19 28.15
CA PRO A 298 10.09 -20.62 28.38
C PRO A 298 9.15 -21.28 27.36
N ASP A 299 8.11 -20.57 26.91
CA ASP A 299 7.16 -21.09 25.91
C ASP A 299 7.83 -21.30 24.55
N GLN A 300 8.65 -20.36 24.09
CA GLN A 300 9.44 -20.53 22.87
C GLN A 300 10.40 -21.73 22.97
N ALA A 301 11.04 -21.91 24.13
CA ALA A 301 11.95 -23.04 24.33
C ALA A 301 11.20 -24.39 24.25
N ASP A 302 9.98 -24.45 24.80
CA ASP A 302 9.13 -25.63 24.71
C ASP A 302 8.66 -25.90 23.28
N CYS A 303 8.23 -24.87 22.55
CA CYS A 303 7.89 -24.98 21.13
C CYS A 303 9.07 -25.50 20.30
N ASN A 304 10.28 -24.98 20.52
CA ASN A 304 11.49 -25.43 19.84
C ASN A 304 11.78 -26.91 20.13
N ALA A 305 11.62 -27.36 21.38
CA ALA A 305 11.87 -28.74 21.79
C ALA A 305 10.91 -29.76 21.13
N HIS A 306 9.72 -29.30 20.72
CA HIS A 306 8.67 -30.15 20.14
C HIS A 306 8.46 -29.92 18.63
N GLY A 307 9.28 -29.08 17.99
CA GLY A 307 9.14 -28.80 16.56
C GLY A 307 7.84 -28.04 16.22
N ILE A 308 7.47 -27.10 17.08
CA ILE A 308 6.27 -26.26 16.95
C ILE A 308 6.73 -24.83 16.65
N ASP A 309 6.12 -24.17 15.67
CA ASP A 309 6.38 -22.76 15.43
C ASP A 309 5.68 -21.90 16.50
N TYR A 310 6.31 -20.83 16.98
CA TYR A 310 5.73 -19.94 17.99
C TYR A 310 5.29 -18.61 17.35
N GLN A 311 4.02 -18.26 17.53
CA GLN A 311 3.40 -17.02 17.05
C GLN A 311 2.71 -16.30 18.21
N PRO A 312 3.42 -15.52 19.03
CA PRO A 312 2.81 -14.82 20.15
C PRO A 312 1.78 -13.79 19.69
N CYS A 313 0.76 -13.60 20.53
CA CYS A 313 -0.22 -12.53 20.40
C CYS A 313 0.40 -11.20 20.86
N VAL A 314 0.45 -10.21 19.96
CA VAL A 314 0.90 -8.84 20.23
C VAL A 314 -0.30 -7.90 20.07
N MET A 315 -0.42 -6.92 20.96
CA MET A 315 -1.59 -6.03 21.01
C MET A 315 -1.17 -4.58 21.25
N PRO A 316 -1.91 -3.60 20.70
CA PRO A 316 -1.58 -2.18 20.85
C PRO A 316 -1.80 -1.63 22.26
N GLY A 317 -2.47 -2.39 23.13
CA GLY A 317 -3.02 -1.94 24.40
C GLY A 317 -4.49 -1.56 24.25
N ASP A 318 -5.22 -1.60 25.36
CA ASP A 318 -6.60 -1.17 25.43
C ASP A 318 -6.67 0.37 25.50
N LEU A 319 -7.30 0.99 24.50
CA LEU A 319 -7.46 2.44 24.42
C LEU A 319 -8.28 3.00 25.58
N SER A 320 -9.28 2.26 26.05
CA SER A 320 -10.22 2.73 27.08
C SER A 320 -9.57 2.88 28.46
N THR A 321 -8.50 2.14 28.70
CA THR A 321 -7.71 2.16 29.95
C THR A 321 -6.47 3.04 29.87
N GLY A 322 -6.17 3.60 28.69
CA GLY A 322 -4.95 4.37 28.42
C GLY A 322 -3.68 3.53 28.32
N ALA A 323 -3.82 2.20 28.16
CA ALA A 323 -2.68 1.29 28.11
C ALA A 323 -1.81 1.47 26.86
N ARG A 324 -2.29 2.16 25.82
CA ARG A 324 -1.55 2.30 24.58
C ARG A 324 -0.32 3.21 24.71
N ALA A 325 -0.39 4.22 25.58
CA ALA A 325 0.67 5.20 25.85
C ALA A 325 1.35 5.67 24.56
N HIS A 326 0.57 6.26 23.65
CA HIS A 326 1.02 6.73 22.33
C HIS A 326 1.97 5.77 21.60
N GLY A 327 1.70 4.46 21.69
CA GLY A 327 2.43 3.39 21.01
C GLY A 327 3.62 2.82 21.77
N ASP A 328 3.94 3.31 22.98
CA ASP A 328 5.07 2.80 23.78
C ASP A 328 4.83 1.35 24.20
N PHE A 329 3.61 1.05 24.64
CA PHE A 329 3.19 -0.31 24.99
C PHE A 329 3.31 -1.26 23.81
N TYR A 330 2.77 -0.85 22.65
CA TYR A 330 2.76 -1.69 21.45
C TYR A 330 4.17 -1.99 20.94
N TRP A 331 5.03 -0.97 20.87
CA TRP A 331 6.42 -1.16 20.43
C TRP A 331 7.22 -2.04 21.39
N ARG A 332 7.05 -1.85 22.71
CA ARG A 332 7.71 -2.71 23.70
C ARG A 332 7.27 -4.16 23.56
N HIS A 333 5.98 -4.39 23.30
CA HIS A 333 5.45 -5.73 23.10
C HIS A 333 6.07 -6.39 21.85
N PHE A 334 6.11 -5.68 20.71
CA PHE A 334 6.81 -6.13 19.51
C PHE A 334 8.28 -6.45 19.78
N TYR A 335 9.01 -5.52 20.40
CA TYR A 335 10.42 -5.68 20.72
C TYR A 335 10.67 -6.93 21.56
N ASN A 336 9.85 -7.14 22.60
CA ASN A 336 9.95 -8.32 23.44
C ASN A 336 9.71 -9.61 22.65
N MET A 337 8.65 -9.68 21.83
CA MET A 337 8.33 -10.90 21.08
C MET A 337 9.33 -11.21 19.97
N VAL A 338 9.83 -10.20 19.25
CA VAL A 338 10.91 -10.43 18.26
C VAL A 338 12.19 -10.87 18.97
N ARG A 339 12.50 -10.32 20.15
CA ARG A 339 13.66 -10.73 20.97
C ARG A 339 13.52 -12.15 21.54
N VAL A 340 12.31 -12.68 21.72
CA VAL A 340 12.09 -14.10 22.06
C VAL A 340 12.58 -15.01 20.92
N GLY A 341 12.58 -14.51 19.69
CA GLY A 341 12.91 -15.30 18.50
C GLY A 341 11.70 -16.04 17.94
N CYS A 342 10.52 -15.44 18.03
CA CYS A 342 9.28 -16.03 17.51
C CYS A 342 9.29 -16.18 15.98
N GLN A 343 8.55 -17.17 15.48
CA GLN A 343 8.50 -17.52 14.05
C GLN A 343 7.42 -16.74 13.30
N GLY A 344 6.47 -16.12 13.99
CA GLY A 344 5.47 -15.22 13.41
C GLY A 344 4.93 -14.30 14.49
N ILE A 345 4.09 -13.34 14.14
CA ILE A 345 3.34 -12.54 15.12
C ILE A 345 1.87 -12.53 14.73
N TYR A 346 1.00 -12.73 15.72
CA TYR A 346 -0.44 -12.52 15.60
C TYR A 346 -0.81 -11.21 16.28
N ILE A 347 -1.40 -10.27 15.56
CA ILE A 347 -1.90 -9.01 16.12
C ILE A 347 -3.33 -9.18 16.58
N SER A 348 -3.55 -8.93 17.88
CA SER A 348 -4.87 -8.83 18.47
C SER A 348 -5.20 -7.35 18.76
N MET A 349 -5.99 -6.67 17.93
CA MET A 349 -6.72 -7.14 16.73
C MET A 349 -6.68 -6.09 15.61
N PHE A 350 -7.16 -6.45 14.41
CA PHE A 350 -7.32 -5.48 13.33
C PHE A 350 -8.48 -4.51 13.63
N ASP A 351 -9.71 -5.00 13.83
CA ASP A 351 -10.95 -4.21 13.86
C ASP A 351 -11.75 -4.28 15.18
N GLU A 352 -11.17 -4.72 16.29
CA GLU A 352 -11.84 -4.91 17.59
C GLU A 352 -12.14 -3.60 18.37
N TYR A 353 -13.07 -2.78 17.86
CA TYR A 353 -13.46 -1.51 18.50
C TYR A 353 -14.17 -1.66 19.86
N ASN A 354 -14.65 -2.88 20.19
CA ASN A 354 -15.36 -3.19 21.43
C ASN A 354 -14.43 -3.44 22.62
N GLU A 355 -13.20 -3.89 22.37
CA GLU A 355 -12.18 -4.11 23.42
C GLU A 355 -11.07 -3.06 23.38
N GLY A 356 -11.08 -2.16 22.40
CA GLY A 356 -10.14 -1.04 22.34
C GLY A 356 -8.71 -1.44 21.97
N ASN A 357 -8.49 -2.66 21.48
CA ASN A 357 -7.21 -3.23 21.04
C ASN A 357 -7.08 -3.29 19.50
N GLN A 358 -7.92 -2.59 18.76
CA GLN A 358 -7.85 -2.49 17.30
C GLN A 358 -6.63 -1.67 16.81
N ILE A 359 -5.98 -2.13 15.74
CA ILE A 359 -4.99 -1.33 15.00
C ILE A 359 -5.58 -0.55 13.82
N ALA A 360 -6.82 -0.86 13.40
CA ALA A 360 -7.54 -0.13 12.37
C ALA A 360 -7.71 1.36 12.72
N LYS A 361 -7.89 2.19 11.69
CA LYS A 361 -7.87 3.64 11.83
C LYS A 361 -8.93 4.11 12.83
N THR A 362 -8.47 4.80 13.86
CA THR A 362 -9.27 5.20 15.02
C THR A 362 -9.26 6.73 15.15
N ALA A 363 -10.35 7.31 15.64
CA ALA A 363 -10.51 8.74 15.85
C ALA A 363 -9.36 9.34 16.66
N GLU A 364 -8.75 10.40 16.14
CA GLU A 364 -7.51 10.93 16.71
C GLU A 364 -7.72 11.81 17.93
N THR A 365 -8.81 12.59 17.95
CA THR A 365 -9.06 13.60 18.97
C THR A 365 -10.51 13.62 19.47
N ALA A 366 -10.74 14.37 20.54
CA ALA A 366 -12.09 14.66 21.05
C ALA A 366 -13.02 15.28 19.97
N ALA A 367 -12.47 15.94 18.94
CA ALA A 367 -13.24 16.51 17.85
C ALA A 367 -13.79 15.44 16.88
N THR A 368 -13.19 14.26 16.85
CA THR A 368 -13.52 13.17 15.91
C THR A 368 -14.23 12.00 16.57
N VAL A 369 -14.58 12.12 17.86
CA VAL A 369 -15.47 11.20 18.58
C VAL A 369 -16.82 11.88 18.83
N PRO A 370 -17.91 11.12 19.05
CA PRO A 370 -19.21 11.71 19.36
C PRO A 370 -19.17 12.58 20.62
N ALA A 371 -19.73 13.79 20.53
CA ALA A 371 -19.69 14.75 21.62
C ALA A 371 -20.36 14.18 22.89
N GLY A 372 -19.66 14.31 24.03
CA GLY A 372 -20.18 13.84 25.32
C GLY A 372 -20.32 12.31 25.46
N SER A 373 -19.74 11.52 24.55
CA SER A 373 -19.84 10.06 24.60
C SER A 373 -18.99 9.38 25.68
N GLY A 374 -17.92 10.05 26.14
CA GLY A 374 -16.92 9.46 27.04
C GLY A 374 -15.97 8.47 26.34
N ILE A 375 -16.09 8.28 25.02
CA ILE A 375 -15.17 7.45 24.23
C ILE A 375 -13.81 8.14 24.13
N ARG A 376 -12.73 7.41 24.45
CA ARG A 376 -11.37 7.94 24.36
C ARG A 376 -10.88 7.95 22.89
N PRO A 377 -10.41 9.09 22.39
CA PRO A 377 -9.67 9.17 21.13
C PRO A 377 -8.21 8.73 21.30
N LEU A 378 -7.43 8.68 20.22
CA LEU A 378 -6.01 8.31 20.28
C LEU A 378 -5.12 9.29 21.06
N ASP A 379 -5.49 10.57 21.14
CA ASP A 379 -4.77 11.62 21.89
C ASP A 379 -5.13 11.67 23.39
N GLU A 380 -5.71 10.59 23.94
CA GLU A 380 -6.23 10.55 25.32
C GLU A 380 -5.16 10.78 26.39
N ASP A 381 -3.89 10.51 26.08
CA ASP A 381 -2.73 10.77 26.95
C ASP A 381 -2.08 12.15 26.70
N GLY A 382 -2.71 12.99 25.88
CA GLY A 382 -2.22 14.30 25.48
C GLY A 382 -1.28 14.29 24.27
N THR A 383 -0.93 13.11 23.75
CA THR A 383 -0.07 12.97 22.57
C THR A 383 -0.89 12.54 21.36
N PHE A 384 -1.11 13.48 20.43
CA PHE A 384 -1.78 13.13 19.18
C PHE A 384 -1.05 12.04 18.41
N CYS A 385 -1.85 11.08 17.98
CA CYS A 385 -1.46 10.04 17.05
C CYS A 385 -2.37 10.16 15.83
N SER A 386 -1.79 10.14 14.62
CA SER A 386 -2.60 10.05 13.41
C SER A 386 -3.42 8.76 13.40
N SER A 387 -4.57 8.74 12.72
CA SER A 387 -5.49 7.60 12.78
C SER A 387 -4.84 6.29 12.30
N ASP A 388 -3.88 6.37 11.38
CA ASP A 388 -3.10 5.26 10.84
C ASP A 388 -1.91 4.82 11.71
N TYR A 389 -1.65 5.47 12.84
CA TYR A 389 -0.40 5.32 13.59
C TYR A 389 -0.11 3.87 14.03
N TYR A 390 -1.12 3.16 14.53
CA TYR A 390 -0.95 1.77 14.97
C TYR A 390 -0.75 0.80 13.79
N LEU A 391 -1.25 1.14 12.60
CA LEU A 391 -0.91 0.41 11.37
C LEU A 391 0.56 0.64 11.01
N ARG A 392 1.06 1.87 11.10
CA ARG A 392 2.48 2.19 10.83
C ARG A 392 3.43 1.54 11.84
N ILE A 393 3.06 1.47 13.12
CA ILE A 393 3.83 0.70 14.13
C ILE A 393 3.87 -0.78 13.74
N THR A 394 2.74 -1.33 13.28
CA THR A 394 2.64 -2.72 12.82
C THR A 394 3.58 -2.98 11.64
N ALA A 395 3.68 -2.03 10.69
CA ALA A 395 4.62 -2.11 9.57
C ALA A 395 6.07 -2.21 10.07
N ASP A 396 6.47 -1.35 11.01
CA ASP A 396 7.83 -1.34 11.57
C ASP A 396 8.13 -2.57 12.42
N GLY A 397 7.15 -3.04 13.21
CA GLY A 397 7.24 -4.30 13.94
C GLY A 397 7.41 -5.50 13.00
N GLY A 398 6.68 -5.49 11.88
CA GLY A 398 6.84 -6.46 10.79
C GLY A 398 8.21 -6.42 10.13
N ARG A 399 8.75 -5.23 9.86
CA ARG A 399 10.13 -5.08 9.36
C ARG A 399 11.15 -5.60 10.36
N MET A 400 10.93 -5.39 11.66
CA MET A 400 11.79 -5.91 12.73
C MET A 400 11.78 -7.44 12.78
N LEU A 401 10.60 -8.06 12.73
CA LEU A 401 10.45 -9.51 12.65
C LEU A 401 11.16 -10.10 11.42
N LYS A 402 11.04 -9.43 10.26
CA LYS A 402 11.62 -9.85 8.98
C LYS A 402 13.11 -9.54 8.83
N GLY A 403 13.76 -8.96 9.85
CA GLY A 403 15.17 -8.57 9.81
C GLY A 403 15.48 -7.37 8.89
N GLN A 404 14.46 -6.66 8.44
CA GLN A 404 14.57 -5.46 7.59
C GLN A 404 14.78 -4.18 8.42
N LEU A 405 14.44 -4.24 9.71
CA LEU A 405 14.77 -3.26 10.73
C LEU A 405 15.56 -3.97 11.83
N ALA A 406 16.65 -3.35 12.31
CA ALA A 406 17.42 -3.92 13.41
C ALA A 406 16.56 -4.03 14.67
N LEU A 407 16.76 -5.11 15.44
CA LEU A 407 16.12 -5.27 16.74
C LEU A 407 16.44 -4.07 17.63
N THR A 408 15.44 -3.27 18.00
CA THR A 408 15.63 -2.03 18.75
C THR A 408 14.50 -1.79 19.76
N PRO A 409 14.81 -1.43 21.02
CA PRO A 409 13.80 -1.02 21.99
C PRO A 409 13.27 0.40 21.72
N VAL A 410 13.94 1.18 20.88
CA VAL A 410 13.55 2.54 20.52
C VAL A 410 12.58 2.49 19.34
N ARG A 411 11.36 2.99 19.53
CA ARG A 411 10.35 3.04 18.46
C ARG A 411 10.80 3.98 17.34
N PRO A 412 10.95 3.50 16.09
CA PRO A 412 11.28 4.36 14.96
C PRO A 412 10.05 5.12 14.44
N THR A 413 8.85 4.57 14.66
CA THR A 413 7.60 5.13 14.16
C THR A 413 7.19 6.38 14.96
N PRO A 414 7.15 7.57 14.33
CA PRO A 414 6.58 8.76 14.96
C PRO A 414 5.04 8.66 15.07
N PRO A 415 4.40 9.26 16.09
CA PRO A 415 2.95 9.38 16.22
C PRO A 415 2.23 9.93 14.97
N VAL A 416 2.94 10.67 14.12
CA VAL A 416 2.44 11.24 12.86
C VAL A 416 3.43 10.92 11.73
N ALA A 417 2.94 10.54 10.55
CA ALA A 417 3.78 10.25 9.39
C ALA A 417 4.60 11.50 8.97
N GLY A 418 5.93 11.35 8.79
CA GLY A 418 6.83 12.45 8.38
C GLY A 418 8.09 12.66 9.25
N GLY A 419 8.14 12.12 10.48
CA GLY A 419 9.37 12.00 11.30
C GLY A 419 9.81 13.23 12.11
N GLY A 420 9.99 13.03 13.44
CA GLY A 420 10.69 13.94 14.38
C GLY A 420 9.79 15.00 15.04
N PRO A 421 10.12 15.53 16.25
CA PRO A 421 9.20 16.30 17.08
C PRO A 421 8.91 17.66 16.43
N ASP A 422 7.89 17.69 15.57
CA ASP A 422 7.34 18.90 15.01
C ASP A 422 5.81 18.84 15.14
N PRO A 423 5.16 19.94 15.52
CA PRO A 423 3.92 19.88 16.26
C PRO A 423 2.79 19.53 15.30
N GLN A 424 2.08 18.45 15.60
CA GLN A 424 0.63 18.29 15.41
C GLN A 424 0.04 18.85 14.09
N PRO A 425 -0.42 18.00 13.15
CA PRO A 425 -1.37 18.43 12.12
C PRO A 425 -2.71 18.77 12.79
N GLY A 426 -2.86 20.05 13.17
CA GLY A 426 -4.01 20.57 13.93
C GLY A 426 -3.67 21.13 15.31
N GLY A 427 -2.42 21.03 15.78
CA GLY A 427 -1.98 21.53 17.09
C GLY A 427 -0.96 22.68 17.00
N ASN A 428 -0.59 23.20 18.17
CA ASN A 428 0.16 24.42 18.32
C ASN A 428 1.64 24.28 17.85
N LEU A 429 1.94 24.78 16.65
CA LEU A 429 3.26 24.91 16.04
C LEU A 429 4.25 25.74 16.88
N ALA A 430 3.76 26.62 17.74
CA ALA A 430 4.59 27.48 18.59
C ALA A 430 4.99 26.84 19.93
N ALA A 431 4.38 25.71 20.33
CA ALA A 431 4.61 25.11 21.63
C ALA A 431 6.09 24.73 21.84
N GLY A 432 6.68 25.23 22.93
CA GLY A 432 8.08 24.99 23.31
C GLY A 432 9.13 25.57 22.36
N ARG A 433 8.72 26.38 21.36
CA ARG A 433 9.63 26.90 20.34
C ARG A 433 10.48 28.08 20.83
N PRO A 434 11.66 28.31 20.23
CA PRO A 434 12.46 29.50 20.53
C PRO A 434 11.66 30.78 20.28
N THR A 435 11.67 31.69 21.26
CA THR A 435 11.02 32.99 21.16
C THR A 435 12.00 34.13 21.29
N SER A 436 11.62 35.28 20.74
CA SER A 436 12.30 36.56 20.90
C SER A 436 11.25 37.66 21.04
N ALA A 437 11.61 38.78 21.64
CA ALA A 437 10.72 39.92 21.77
C ALA A 437 11.51 41.22 21.62
N SER A 438 10.80 42.33 21.37
CA SER A 438 11.39 43.68 21.37
C SER A 438 11.97 44.07 22.72
N SER A 439 11.33 43.63 23.81
CA SER A 439 11.80 43.84 25.17
C SER A 439 11.13 42.84 26.13
N GLN A 440 11.59 42.80 27.37
CA GLN A 440 10.97 42.05 28.45
C GLN A 440 11.08 42.81 29.78
N ASN A 441 10.15 42.57 30.70
CA ASN A 441 10.17 43.13 32.04
C ASN A 441 10.45 42.04 33.09
N GLY A 442 11.60 42.10 33.77
CA GLY A 442 11.96 41.18 34.85
C GLY A 442 11.88 39.70 34.45
N ALA A 443 11.09 38.91 35.21
CA ALA A 443 10.91 37.46 35.04
C ALA A 443 9.88 37.07 33.95
N PHE A 444 9.21 38.05 33.32
CA PHE A 444 8.16 37.81 32.32
C PHE A 444 8.76 37.65 30.92
N VAL A 445 9.54 36.59 30.74
CA VAL A 445 10.34 36.34 29.54
C VAL A 445 9.48 35.85 28.35
N PRO A 446 9.94 36.05 27.09
CA PRO A 446 9.23 35.60 25.88
C PRO A 446 8.88 34.11 25.85
N ALA A 447 9.69 33.26 26.49
CA ALA A 447 9.48 31.81 26.53
C ALA A 447 8.20 31.43 27.27
N ASN A 448 7.74 32.27 28.21
CA ASN A 448 6.50 32.04 28.96
C ASN A 448 5.25 32.04 28.08
N ALA A 449 5.32 32.63 26.87
CA ALA A 449 4.16 32.65 25.98
C ALA A 449 3.97 31.33 25.20
N VAL A 450 4.91 30.38 25.28
CA VAL A 450 4.89 29.13 24.52
C VAL A 450 5.15 27.89 25.40
N ASP A 451 5.14 28.04 26.72
CA ASP A 451 5.46 27.01 27.70
C ASP A 451 4.26 26.12 28.09
N ASN A 452 3.08 26.36 27.49
CA ASN A 452 1.80 25.72 27.80
C ASN A 452 1.31 25.94 29.25
N ASN A 453 1.79 26.99 29.94
CA ASN A 453 1.37 27.33 31.29
C ASN A 453 0.57 28.65 31.31
N ALA A 454 -0.74 28.55 31.52
CA ALA A 454 -1.62 29.73 31.56
C ALA A 454 -1.40 30.67 32.78
N GLY A 455 -0.54 30.27 33.74
CA GLY A 455 -0.17 31.07 34.91
C GLY A 455 1.07 31.95 34.72
N THR A 456 1.87 31.72 33.67
CA THR A 456 3.05 32.52 33.31
C THR A 456 2.71 33.41 32.10
N TYR A 457 3.51 34.46 31.88
CA TYR A 457 3.32 35.34 30.73
C TYR A 457 4.60 36.07 30.33
N TRP A 458 4.66 36.50 29.07
CA TRP A 458 5.58 37.51 28.59
C TRP A 458 5.02 38.90 28.83
N GLU A 459 5.87 39.83 29.27
CA GLU A 459 5.56 41.26 29.39
C GLU A 459 6.70 42.11 28.83
N SER A 460 6.36 43.10 28.00
CA SER A 460 7.30 44.10 27.49
C SER A 460 7.57 45.25 28.46
N VAL A 461 8.56 46.10 28.17
CA VAL A 461 8.84 47.32 28.94
C VAL A 461 7.64 48.28 28.91
N ASN A 462 7.31 48.85 30.07
CA ASN A 462 6.20 49.78 30.23
C ASN A 462 6.37 51.06 29.39
N ASN A 463 5.25 51.57 28.87
CA ASN A 463 5.11 52.82 28.13
C ASN A 463 5.97 52.90 26.84
N ALA A 464 6.27 51.77 26.21
CA ALA A 464 7.19 51.68 25.09
C ALA A 464 6.57 51.09 23.81
N PHE A 465 5.25 51.17 23.62
CA PHE A 465 4.61 50.68 22.39
C PHE A 465 5.16 51.38 21.12
N PRO A 466 5.25 50.68 19.96
CA PRO A 466 4.88 49.29 19.74
C PRO A 466 5.88 48.29 20.32
N GLN A 467 5.38 47.15 20.76
CA GLN A 467 6.16 46.02 21.27
C GLN A 467 5.76 44.75 20.54
N TRP A 468 6.68 43.81 20.37
CA TRP A 468 6.42 42.57 19.66
C TRP A 468 6.99 41.34 20.38
N LEU A 469 6.28 40.23 20.22
CA LEU A 469 6.70 38.87 20.55
C LEU A 469 6.77 38.06 19.27
N GLN A 470 7.80 37.25 19.10
CA GLN A 470 8.03 36.40 17.94
C GLN A 470 8.39 34.98 18.37
N VAL A 471 7.86 34.01 17.65
CA VAL A 471 8.26 32.61 17.73
C VAL A 471 8.95 32.17 16.43
N ASP A 472 10.05 31.42 16.55
CA ASP A 472 10.66 30.67 15.44
C ASP A 472 10.09 29.26 15.44
N LEU A 473 9.25 28.94 14.44
CA LEU A 473 8.66 27.62 14.26
C LEU A 473 9.72 26.55 13.90
N GLY A 474 10.96 26.94 13.63
CA GLY A 474 12.08 26.06 13.27
C GLY A 474 12.17 25.82 11.76
N THR A 475 11.02 25.58 11.12
CA THR A 475 10.87 25.41 9.67
C THR A 475 9.73 26.27 9.14
N ALA A 476 9.71 26.55 7.83
CA ALA A 476 8.59 27.28 7.23
C ALA A 476 7.38 26.35 7.09
N ALA A 477 6.23 26.77 7.66
CA ALA A 477 4.98 26.03 7.62
C ALA A 477 3.86 26.88 6.99
N GLN A 478 2.85 26.23 6.42
CA GLN A 478 1.63 26.90 5.96
C GLN A 478 0.73 27.20 7.16
N VAL A 479 0.76 28.45 7.64
CA VAL A 479 0.01 28.89 8.82
C VAL A 479 -1.24 29.66 8.41
N ASN A 480 -2.35 29.45 9.12
CA ASN A 480 -3.61 30.16 8.84
C ASN A 480 -4.38 30.59 10.10
N ARG A 481 -3.89 30.22 11.30
CA ARG A 481 -4.57 30.51 12.56
C ARG A 481 -3.58 30.75 13.69
N VAL A 482 -3.86 31.74 14.52
CA VAL A 482 -3.17 32.03 15.77
C VAL A 482 -4.18 32.11 16.90
N VAL A 483 -3.85 31.57 18.07
CA VAL A 483 -4.62 31.74 19.30
C VAL A 483 -3.75 32.44 20.33
N LEU A 484 -4.26 33.52 20.91
CA LEU A 484 -3.59 34.32 21.93
C LEU A 484 -4.38 34.22 23.23
N ARG A 485 -3.69 34.10 24.36
CA ARG A 485 -4.35 34.12 25.69
C ARG A 485 -3.66 35.06 26.68
N LEU A 486 -4.44 35.52 27.65
CA LEU A 486 -3.97 36.12 28.90
C LEU A 486 -4.32 35.20 30.09
N PRO A 487 -3.69 35.37 31.27
CA PRO A 487 -4.05 34.59 32.45
C PRO A 487 -5.55 34.69 32.75
N SER A 488 -6.19 33.57 33.04
CA SER A 488 -7.65 33.50 33.20
C SER A 488 -8.18 34.32 34.37
N SER A 489 -7.33 34.62 35.36
CA SER A 489 -7.66 35.44 36.54
C SER A 489 -7.66 36.95 36.29
N TRP A 490 -7.21 37.41 35.12
CA TRP A 490 -7.08 38.84 34.83
C TRP A 490 -8.39 39.44 34.32
N GLY A 491 -8.72 40.67 34.73
CA GLY A 491 -9.92 41.37 34.24
C GLY A 491 -9.87 41.71 32.74
N THR A 492 -11.07 41.91 32.15
CA THR A 492 -11.29 42.22 30.73
C THR A 492 -10.44 43.39 30.25
N ARG A 493 -9.81 43.24 29.09
CA ARG A 493 -9.01 44.31 28.46
C ARG A 493 -8.94 44.18 26.94
N THR A 494 -8.56 45.25 26.28
CA THR A 494 -8.33 45.26 24.83
C THR A 494 -6.85 45.48 24.56
N GLN A 495 -6.24 44.62 23.74
CA GLN A 495 -4.93 44.87 23.15
C GLN A 495 -5.07 45.13 21.64
N THR A 496 -4.53 46.24 21.15
CA THR A 496 -4.49 46.55 19.71
C THR A 496 -3.28 45.86 19.10
N LEU A 497 -3.50 44.87 18.25
CA LEU A 497 -2.43 44.02 17.72
C LEU A 497 -2.64 43.58 16.28
N SER A 498 -1.53 43.24 15.63
CA SER A 498 -1.46 42.59 14.31
C SER A 498 -0.66 41.29 14.35
N VAL A 499 -0.87 40.41 13.36
CA VAL A 499 -0.09 39.17 13.17
C VAL A 499 0.75 39.33 11.92
N ARG A 500 2.04 39.04 12.03
CA ARG A 500 3.04 39.16 10.96
C ARG A 500 3.72 37.82 10.73
N GLY A 501 4.05 37.50 9.48
CA GLY A 501 4.71 36.26 9.07
C GLY A 501 6.01 36.53 8.31
N SER A 502 7.00 35.66 8.46
CA SER A 502 8.26 35.72 7.72
C SER A 502 8.86 34.33 7.53
N THR A 503 9.53 34.08 6.41
CA THR A 503 10.33 32.85 6.19
C THR A 503 11.79 33.01 6.58
N ASN A 504 12.30 34.25 6.66
CA ASN A 504 13.72 34.57 6.87
C ASN A 504 14.01 35.26 8.21
N GLY A 505 12.97 35.70 8.93
CA GLY A 505 13.10 36.34 10.24
C GLY A 505 13.49 37.83 10.18
N SER A 506 13.68 38.39 8.99
CA SER A 506 14.03 39.80 8.78
C SER A 506 12.94 40.61 8.06
N THR A 507 12.29 40.01 7.07
CA THR A 507 11.26 40.66 6.25
C THR A 507 9.88 40.08 6.60
N PHE A 508 8.95 40.92 7.04
CA PHE A 508 7.65 40.50 7.55
C PHE A 508 6.48 41.01 6.70
N THR A 509 5.59 40.11 6.33
CA THR A 509 4.29 40.42 5.73
C THR A 509 3.20 40.43 6.80
N THR A 510 2.12 41.18 6.57
CA THR A 510 0.97 41.21 7.48
C THR A 510 0.03 40.05 7.16
N LEU A 511 -0.19 39.17 8.12
CA LEU A 511 -1.13 38.04 8.01
C LEU A 511 -2.52 38.44 8.51
N ALA A 512 -2.59 39.17 9.63
CA ALA A 512 -3.82 39.77 10.14
C ALA A 512 -3.57 41.24 10.49
N ALA A 513 -4.42 42.13 9.96
CA ALA A 513 -4.31 43.57 10.16
C ALA A 513 -4.47 43.98 11.62
N SER A 514 -3.88 45.14 11.97
CA SER A 514 -3.95 45.71 13.31
C SER A 514 -5.40 46.04 13.69
N ALA A 515 -5.87 45.49 14.82
CA ALA A 515 -7.17 45.82 15.39
C ALA A 515 -7.18 45.59 16.91
N GLY A 516 -8.08 46.28 17.61
CA GLY A 516 -8.35 46.03 19.03
C GLY A 516 -8.94 44.64 19.24
N ARG A 517 -8.28 43.80 20.05
CA ARG A 517 -8.74 42.45 20.41
C ARG A 517 -9.11 42.42 21.88
N VAL A 518 -10.36 42.07 22.16
CA VAL A 518 -10.90 41.98 23.53
C VAL A 518 -10.54 40.62 24.12
N PHE A 519 -9.83 40.64 25.23
CA PHE A 519 -9.59 39.49 26.09
C PHE A 519 -10.57 39.59 27.25
N ASP A 520 -11.53 38.66 27.29
CA ASP A 520 -12.62 38.61 28.27
C ASP A 520 -12.53 37.32 29.11
N PRO A 521 -12.51 37.38 30.45
CA PRO A 521 -12.55 36.19 31.30
C PRO A 521 -13.71 35.25 31.00
N ALA A 522 -14.86 35.77 30.54
CA ALA A 522 -16.02 34.97 30.16
C ALA A 522 -15.72 34.05 28.95
N SER A 523 -14.76 34.42 28.10
CA SER A 523 -14.26 33.59 26.99
C SER A 523 -12.90 32.94 27.29
N GLY A 524 -12.52 32.87 28.58
CA GLY A 524 -11.23 32.31 29.01
C GLY A 524 -10.05 33.19 28.62
N ASN A 525 -10.24 34.51 28.51
CA ASN A 525 -9.23 35.48 28.08
C ASN A 525 -8.50 35.03 26.81
N THR A 526 -9.27 34.55 25.82
CA THR A 526 -8.75 33.95 24.59
C THR A 526 -9.18 34.75 23.36
N VAL A 527 -8.25 34.98 22.43
CA VAL A 527 -8.47 35.60 21.13
C VAL A 527 -7.95 34.67 20.04
N THR A 528 -8.81 34.28 19.11
CA THR A 528 -8.45 33.49 17.92
C THR A 528 -8.45 34.39 16.69
N LEU A 529 -7.39 34.30 15.89
CA LEU A 529 -7.22 35.04 14.64
C LEU A 529 -7.00 34.04 13.50
N THR A 530 -7.81 34.13 12.46
CA THR A 530 -7.66 33.36 11.23
C THR A 530 -7.28 34.28 10.06
N PHE A 531 -6.52 33.75 9.12
CA PHE A 531 -6.02 34.46 7.94
C PHE A 531 -5.74 33.46 6.79
N PRO A 532 -5.61 33.91 5.52
CA PRO A 532 -5.26 33.03 4.42
C PRO A 532 -3.98 32.24 4.68
N ALA A 533 -3.96 30.96 4.27
CA ALA A 533 -2.79 30.09 4.44
C ALA A 533 -1.54 30.74 3.82
N THR A 534 -0.53 30.98 4.66
CA THR A 534 0.69 31.67 4.27
C THR A 534 1.90 30.90 4.77
N SER A 535 2.92 30.78 3.94
CA SER A 535 4.20 30.19 4.36
C SER A 535 4.92 31.13 5.33
N ALA A 536 5.13 30.68 6.57
CA ALA A 536 5.90 31.41 7.57
C ALA A 536 6.71 30.43 8.45
N ARG A 537 7.94 30.82 8.75
CA ARG A 537 8.78 30.21 9.79
C ARG A 537 8.74 31.03 11.08
N TYR A 538 8.64 32.34 10.97
CA TYR A 538 8.58 33.26 12.08
C TYR A 538 7.20 33.89 12.13
N VAL A 539 6.51 33.76 13.26
CA VAL A 539 5.23 34.44 13.51
C VAL A 539 5.45 35.47 14.60
N ARG A 540 5.08 36.72 14.32
CA ARG A 540 5.26 37.87 15.20
C ARG A 540 3.92 38.52 15.52
N ILE A 541 3.65 38.72 16.80
CA ILE A 541 2.53 39.49 17.31
C ILE A 541 3.05 40.88 17.64
N GLU A 542 2.52 41.89 16.95
CA GLU A 542 2.91 43.29 17.14
C GLU A 542 1.77 44.03 17.83
N VAL A 543 2.01 44.51 19.04
CA VAL A 543 1.03 45.16 19.92
C VAL A 543 1.34 46.66 20.01
N THR A 544 0.33 47.50 19.79
CA THR A 544 0.45 48.96 19.77
C THR A 544 -0.29 49.66 20.92
N ALA A 545 -1.21 48.98 21.61
CA ALA A 545 -1.89 49.49 22.80
C ALA A 545 -2.44 48.35 23.66
N ASN A 546 -2.59 48.59 24.96
CA ASN A 546 -3.25 47.70 25.93
C ASN A 546 -4.02 48.55 26.95
N THR A 547 -5.32 48.28 27.15
CA THR A 547 -6.15 49.05 28.09
C THR A 547 -6.00 48.63 29.56
N GLY A 548 -5.45 47.44 29.82
CA GLY A 548 -5.34 46.89 31.18
C GLY A 548 -4.00 47.15 31.87
N TRP A 549 -2.95 47.48 31.11
CA TRP A 549 -1.60 47.72 31.63
C TRP A 549 -0.76 48.48 30.58
N PRO A 550 0.22 49.33 30.95
CA PRO A 550 1.04 50.08 29.98
C PRO A 550 2.12 49.23 29.26
N ALA A 551 1.91 47.93 29.06
CA ALA A 551 2.82 47.05 28.32
C ALA A 551 2.06 46.00 27.49
N ALA A 552 2.69 45.46 26.45
CA ALA A 552 2.21 44.26 25.75
C ALA A 552 2.40 43.04 26.65
N GLN A 553 1.37 42.19 26.73
CA GLN A 553 1.35 41.01 27.59
C GLN A 553 0.73 39.81 26.86
N LEU A 554 1.32 38.62 26.97
CA LEU A 554 0.77 37.37 26.42
C LEU A 554 1.16 36.17 27.31
N ALA A 555 0.15 35.42 27.78
CA ALA A 555 0.36 34.14 28.47
C ALA A 555 0.45 32.97 27.49
N THR A 556 -0.16 33.09 26.32
CA THR A 556 -0.07 32.05 25.30
C THR A 556 -0.04 32.66 23.90
N LEU A 557 0.87 32.17 23.08
CA LEU A 557 0.92 32.31 21.63
C LEU A 557 0.87 30.90 21.04
N GLU A 558 -0.25 30.56 20.42
CA GLU A 558 -0.41 29.33 19.65
C GLU A 558 -0.45 29.64 18.17
N VAL A 559 0.26 28.87 17.35
CA VAL A 559 0.26 28.99 15.88
C VAL A 559 -0.19 27.68 15.29
N TYR A 560 -1.08 27.69 14.31
CA TYR A 560 -1.63 26.47 13.72
C TYR A 560 -1.42 26.43 12.22
N ALA A 561 -1.11 25.22 11.73
CA ALA A 561 -1.06 24.93 10.32
C ALA A 561 -2.46 24.99 9.69
N ALA A 562 -2.52 25.31 8.39
CA ALA A 562 -3.74 25.17 7.61
C ALA A 562 -4.15 23.69 7.55
N THR A 563 -5.21 23.31 8.26
CA THR A 563 -5.86 22.00 8.09
C THR A 563 -6.76 22.05 6.86
N GLY A 564 -6.36 21.33 5.82
CA GLY A 564 -6.97 21.40 4.48
C GLY A 564 -6.04 22.13 3.52
N GLN A 565 -5.25 21.34 2.78
CA GLN A 565 -4.67 21.82 1.53
C GLN A 565 -5.83 22.27 0.62
N PRO A 566 -5.70 23.33 -0.21
CA PRO A 566 -6.21 23.19 -1.57
C PRO A 566 -5.48 21.95 -2.09
N THR A 567 -6.18 20.82 -2.21
CA THR A 567 -5.59 19.62 -2.81
C THR A 567 -4.97 20.09 -4.12
N ASP A 568 -3.69 19.81 -4.33
CA ASP A 568 -3.16 19.70 -5.67
C ASP A 568 -3.80 18.42 -6.23
N PRO A 569 -4.92 18.50 -6.97
CA PRO A 569 -5.53 17.29 -7.52
C PRO A 569 -4.49 16.53 -8.35
N PRO A 570 -4.52 15.19 -8.37
CA PRO A 570 -3.62 14.44 -9.23
C PRO A 570 -3.80 14.88 -10.70
N PRO A 571 -2.75 14.78 -11.53
CA PRO A 571 -2.87 15.11 -12.95
C PRO A 571 -4.01 14.34 -13.60
N THR A 572 -4.58 14.90 -14.68
CA THR A 572 -5.54 14.16 -15.50
C THR A 572 -4.88 12.91 -16.13
N ALA A 573 -5.67 11.88 -16.42
CA ALA A 573 -5.13 10.70 -17.10
C ALA A 573 -4.54 11.09 -18.48
N PRO A 574 -3.35 10.56 -18.85
CA PRO A 574 -2.82 10.77 -20.19
C PRO A 574 -3.82 10.31 -21.26
N GLY A 575 -4.08 11.17 -22.25
CA GLY A 575 -5.07 10.89 -23.30
C GLY A 575 -4.46 10.16 -24.50
N ASN A 576 -5.29 9.49 -25.31
CA ASN A 576 -4.93 8.98 -26.64
C ASN A 576 -3.61 8.19 -26.69
N LEU A 577 -3.38 7.27 -25.73
CA LEU A 577 -2.23 6.38 -25.81
C LEU A 577 -2.34 5.55 -27.10
N THR A 578 -1.29 5.56 -27.90
CA THR A 578 -1.20 4.89 -29.20
C THR A 578 0.19 4.28 -29.42
N VAL A 579 0.24 3.23 -30.23
CA VAL A 579 1.49 2.63 -30.71
C VAL A 579 1.92 3.33 -31.98
N THR A 580 3.13 3.87 -32.01
CA THR A 580 3.67 4.61 -33.16
C THR A 580 4.61 3.76 -34.01
N ALA A 581 5.28 2.78 -33.40
CA ALA A 581 6.13 1.82 -34.10
C ALA A 581 6.29 0.55 -33.25
N LYS A 582 6.64 -0.56 -33.90
CA LYS A 582 7.04 -1.80 -33.24
C LYS A 582 8.14 -2.50 -34.03
N SER A 583 8.91 -3.33 -33.33
CA SER A 583 9.87 -4.27 -33.90
C SER A 583 9.69 -5.64 -33.26
N SER A 584 10.61 -6.56 -33.52
CA SER A 584 10.63 -7.86 -32.84
C SER A 584 11.01 -7.76 -31.36
N THR A 585 11.60 -6.64 -30.91
CA THR A 585 12.09 -6.50 -29.52
C THR A 585 11.75 -5.16 -28.87
N SER A 586 10.95 -4.32 -29.54
CA SER A 586 10.57 -3.01 -29.02
C SER A 586 9.20 -2.54 -29.48
N VAL A 587 8.60 -1.66 -28.69
CA VAL A 587 7.35 -0.94 -28.99
C VAL A 587 7.56 0.53 -28.64
N SER A 588 7.23 1.43 -29.56
CA SER A 588 7.21 2.88 -29.33
C SER A 588 5.78 3.37 -29.14
N LEU A 589 5.58 4.22 -28.13
CA LEU A 589 4.30 4.71 -27.66
C LEU A 589 4.29 6.24 -27.66
N SER A 590 3.13 6.82 -27.92
CA SER A 590 2.86 8.25 -27.73
C SER A 590 1.48 8.49 -27.14
N TRP A 591 1.33 9.58 -26.40
CA TRP A 591 0.08 9.99 -25.78
C TRP A 591 -0.07 11.52 -25.78
N THR A 592 -1.29 11.99 -25.50
CA THR A 592 -1.58 13.39 -25.22
C THR A 592 -1.22 13.71 -23.78
N ALA A 593 -0.60 14.87 -23.56
CA ALA A 593 -0.17 15.33 -22.24
C ALA A 593 -1.32 15.42 -21.24
N SER A 594 -1.02 15.10 -19.99
CA SER A 594 -1.89 15.36 -18.85
C SER A 594 -1.87 16.85 -18.48
N THR A 595 -2.94 17.30 -17.82
CA THR A 595 -3.06 18.65 -17.27
C THR A 595 -3.10 18.58 -15.75
N ASP A 596 -2.45 19.55 -15.13
CA ASP A 596 -2.33 19.64 -13.68
C ASP A 596 -2.15 21.12 -13.29
N ASN A 597 -2.58 21.51 -12.10
CA ASN A 597 -2.47 22.89 -11.61
C ASN A 597 -1.10 23.24 -11.01
N ALA A 598 -0.31 22.25 -10.56
CA ALA A 598 1.09 22.40 -10.16
C ALA A 598 2.08 22.00 -11.26
N GLY A 599 1.60 21.28 -12.27
CA GLY A 599 2.34 20.91 -13.47
C GLY A 599 2.84 19.47 -13.44
N VAL A 600 2.81 18.83 -14.60
CA VAL A 600 3.24 17.44 -14.78
C VAL A 600 4.76 17.37 -14.88
N THR A 601 5.39 16.58 -14.02
CA THR A 601 6.86 16.42 -13.96
C THR A 601 7.35 15.16 -14.68
N GLY A 602 6.47 14.17 -14.92
CA GLY A 602 6.81 13.01 -15.72
C GLY A 602 5.67 12.00 -15.91
N TYR A 603 5.97 10.95 -16.66
CA TYR A 603 5.06 9.87 -17.01
C TYR A 603 5.69 8.50 -16.73
N GLN A 604 4.87 7.54 -16.34
CA GLN A 604 5.25 6.13 -16.16
C GLN A 604 4.51 5.27 -17.19
N VAL A 605 5.24 4.45 -17.94
CA VAL A 605 4.68 3.45 -18.85
C VAL A 605 4.55 2.14 -18.10
N LEU A 606 3.33 1.59 -18.06
CA LEU A 606 3.00 0.35 -17.36
C LEU A 606 2.81 -0.79 -18.37
N ARG A 607 3.28 -1.97 -18.02
CA ARG A 607 3.05 -3.25 -18.72
C ARG A 607 2.60 -4.30 -17.71
N GLY A 608 1.36 -4.78 -17.85
CA GLY A 608 0.77 -5.71 -16.88
C GLY A 608 0.73 -5.16 -15.45
N GLY A 609 0.58 -3.84 -15.30
CA GLY A 609 0.55 -3.14 -14.01
C GLY A 609 1.92 -2.74 -13.44
N ALA A 610 3.03 -3.22 -14.01
CA ALA A 610 4.39 -2.84 -13.58
C ALA A 610 4.97 -1.71 -14.43
N VAL A 611 5.68 -0.76 -13.81
CA VAL A 611 6.39 0.31 -14.54
C VAL A 611 7.57 -0.27 -15.30
N VAL A 612 7.61 -0.05 -16.62
CA VAL A 612 8.66 -0.55 -17.52
C VAL A 612 9.49 0.57 -18.15
N ALA A 613 9.01 1.81 -18.10
CA ALA A 613 9.76 3.00 -18.52
C ALA A 613 9.22 4.25 -17.83
N THR A 614 10.06 5.26 -17.70
CA THR A 614 9.68 6.60 -17.21
C THR A 614 10.24 7.66 -18.13
N THR A 615 9.49 8.74 -18.36
CA THR A 615 9.90 9.83 -19.27
C THR A 615 9.29 11.15 -18.83
N ALA A 616 9.97 12.27 -19.08
CA ALA A 616 9.38 13.61 -18.90
C ALA A 616 8.54 14.04 -20.12
N GLY A 617 8.76 13.41 -21.29
CA GLY A 617 8.03 13.70 -22.52
C GLY A 617 6.76 12.86 -22.68
N THR A 618 6.00 13.11 -23.74
CA THR A 618 4.74 12.40 -24.05
C THR A 618 4.91 11.19 -24.98
N SER A 619 6.11 10.61 -24.98
CA SER A 619 6.45 9.42 -25.74
C SER A 619 7.54 8.60 -25.06
N ALA A 620 7.52 7.29 -25.30
CA ALA A 620 8.50 6.35 -24.77
C ALA A 620 8.64 5.13 -25.67
N THR A 621 9.83 4.54 -25.69
CA THR A 621 10.10 3.26 -26.36
C THR A 621 10.43 2.20 -25.31
N VAL A 622 9.64 1.13 -25.27
CA VAL A 622 9.88 -0.04 -24.42
C VAL A 622 10.69 -1.05 -25.23
N THR A 623 11.88 -1.40 -24.75
CA THR A 623 12.81 -2.34 -25.40
C THR A 623 12.92 -3.66 -24.62
N GLY A 624 13.65 -4.64 -25.17
CA GLY A 624 13.87 -5.93 -24.49
C GLY A 624 12.63 -6.82 -24.49
N LEU A 625 11.73 -6.62 -25.44
CA LEU A 625 10.53 -7.43 -25.61
C LEU A 625 10.85 -8.72 -26.38
N SER A 626 10.05 -9.75 -26.17
CA SER A 626 10.14 -11.00 -26.91
C SER A 626 9.44 -10.85 -28.27
N PRO A 627 9.96 -11.46 -29.35
CA PRO A 627 9.30 -11.48 -30.65
C PRO A 627 7.96 -12.22 -30.64
N ALA A 628 7.07 -11.88 -31.58
CA ALA A 628 5.74 -12.49 -31.75
C ALA A 628 4.92 -12.59 -30.45
N THR A 629 5.12 -11.66 -29.51
CA THR A 629 4.52 -11.69 -28.17
C THR A 629 3.56 -10.53 -28.00
N ALA A 630 2.35 -10.81 -27.54
CA ALA A 630 1.35 -9.79 -27.23
C ALA A 630 1.67 -9.08 -25.91
N TYR A 631 1.64 -7.76 -25.93
CA TYR A 631 1.82 -6.91 -24.76
C TYR A 631 0.68 -5.90 -24.65
N SER A 632 0.33 -5.53 -23.41
CA SER A 632 -0.58 -4.44 -23.11
C SER A 632 0.15 -3.34 -22.36
N PHE A 633 -0.11 -2.09 -22.76
CA PHE A 633 0.48 -0.91 -22.16
C PHE A 633 -0.57 0.12 -21.73
N GLN A 634 -0.27 0.81 -20.63
CA GLN A 634 -0.97 1.99 -20.13
C GLN A 634 0.07 3.02 -19.71
N VAL A 635 -0.33 4.29 -19.55
CA VAL A 635 0.54 5.36 -19.05
C VAL A 635 -0.16 6.13 -17.94
N THR A 636 0.59 6.50 -16.90
CA THR A 636 0.17 7.45 -15.86
C THR A 636 1.07 8.69 -15.87
N ALA A 637 0.56 9.81 -15.39
CA ALA A 637 1.32 11.05 -15.18
C ALA A 637 1.61 11.26 -13.68
N GLN A 638 2.68 12.00 -13.38
CA GLN A 638 3.06 12.44 -12.05
C GLN A 638 3.29 13.95 -12.03
N ASP A 639 2.93 14.62 -10.94
CA ASP A 639 3.21 16.04 -10.69
C ASP A 639 4.45 16.24 -9.79
N ALA A 640 4.72 17.49 -9.40
CA ALA A 640 5.83 17.83 -8.51
C ALA A 640 5.58 17.46 -7.04
N ALA A 641 4.32 17.24 -6.67
CA ALA A 641 3.90 16.81 -5.34
C ALA A 641 3.94 15.27 -5.17
N GLY A 642 4.17 14.52 -6.26
CA GLY A 642 4.23 13.06 -6.28
C GLY A 642 2.86 12.40 -6.46
N ASN A 643 1.81 13.14 -6.78
CA ASN A 643 0.50 12.54 -7.07
C ASN A 643 0.55 11.86 -8.44
N THR A 644 -0.16 10.73 -8.57
CA THR A 644 -0.22 9.95 -9.81
C THR A 644 -1.63 9.99 -10.40
N SER A 645 -1.74 10.22 -11.70
CA SER A 645 -3.02 10.22 -12.42
C SER A 645 -3.64 8.82 -12.47
N PRO A 646 -4.96 8.72 -12.76
CA PRO A 646 -5.51 7.49 -13.32
C PRO A 646 -4.76 7.06 -14.60
N PRO A 647 -4.76 5.76 -14.95
CA PRO A 647 -4.11 5.29 -16.16
C PRO A 647 -4.86 5.75 -17.43
N SER A 648 -4.11 5.89 -18.52
CA SER A 648 -4.66 6.09 -19.87
C SER A 648 -5.53 4.92 -20.34
N ASN A 649 -6.08 5.04 -21.56
CA ASN A 649 -6.57 3.87 -22.30
C ASN A 649 -5.46 2.81 -22.44
N THR A 650 -5.87 1.54 -22.48
CA THR A 650 -4.96 0.41 -22.74
C THR A 650 -4.72 0.25 -24.23
N VAL A 651 -3.47 0.06 -24.64
CA VAL A 651 -3.12 -0.37 -26.00
C VAL A 651 -2.52 -1.77 -25.98
N SER A 652 -3.05 -2.65 -26.83
CA SER A 652 -2.53 -4.00 -27.03
C SER A 652 -1.76 -4.08 -28.35
N VAL A 653 -0.56 -4.66 -28.31
CA VAL A 653 0.30 -4.80 -29.48
C VAL A 653 1.09 -6.09 -29.44
N THR A 654 1.16 -6.78 -30.57
CA THR A 654 2.03 -7.94 -30.76
C THR A 654 3.30 -7.50 -31.46
N THR A 655 4.46 -7.74 -30.84
CA THR A 655 5.78 -7.51 -31.45
C THR A 655 5.93 -8.32 -32.73
N ASP A 656 6.78 -7.85 -33.63
CA ASP A 656 7.03 -8.58 -34.87
C ASP A 656 7.72 -9.93 -34.59
N PRO A 657 7.59 -10.92 -35.48
CA PRO A 657 8.40 -12.13 -35.41
C PRO A 657 9.90 -11.82 -35.39
N ALA A 658 10.70 -12.69 -34.79
CA ALA A 658 12.14 -12.58 -34.86
C ALA A 658 12.56 -12.63 -36.34
N PRO A 659 13.50 -11.78 -36.79
CA PRO A 659 14.11 -11.97 -38.11
C PRO A 659 14.65 -13.41 -38.19
N GLN A 660 14.07 -14.25 -39.04
CA GLN A 660 14.51 -15.63 -39.20
C GLN A 660 15.88 -15.63 -39.88
N PRO A 661 16.91 -16.27 -39.31
CA PRO A 661 18.16 -16.51 -40.04
C PRO A 661 17.85 -17.37 -41.28
N GLY A 662 17.89 -16.76 -42.47
CA GLY A 662 17.65 -17.42 -43.76
C GLY A 662 16.21 -17.38 -44.32
N GLY A 663 15.27 -16.70 -43.67
CA GLY A 663 13.86 -16.60 -44.12
C GLY A 663 13.53 -15.41 -45.05
N ASN A 664 12.34 -15.42 -45.65
CA ASN A 664 11.82 -14.31 -46.47
C ASN A 664 11.58 -13.06 -45.60
N LEU A 665 12.43 -12.05 -45.75
CA LEU A 665 12.42 -10.77 -45.03
C LEU A 665 11.19 -9.90 -45.33
N ALA A 666 10.52 -10.14 -46.47
CA ALA A 666 9.34 -9.40 -46.90
C ALA A 666 8.02 -10.01 -46.38
N ALA A 667 8.04 -11.21 -45.81
CA ALA A 667 6.82 -11.89 -45.35
C ALA A 667 6.07 -11.07 -44.28
N GLY A 668 4.77 -10.84 -44.49
CA GLY A 668 3.88 -10.09 -43.58
C GLY A 668 4.20 -8.59 -43.44
N ARG A 669 5.11 -8.05 -44.26
CA ARG A 669 5.55 -6.64 -44.16
C ARG A 669 4.59 -5.68 -44.88
N PRO A 670 4.42 -4.43 -44.41
CA PRO A 670 3.58 -3.46 -45.10
C PRO A 670 3.99 -3.27 -46.57
N ALA A 671 3.02 -3.39 -47.47
CA ALA A 671 3.22 -3.25 -48.91
C ALA A 671 2.37 -2.12 -49.49
N THR A 672 2.93 -1.38 -50.45
CA THR A 672 2.29 -0.28 -51.19
C THR A 672 2.55 -0.42 -52.68
N ALA A 673 1.72 0.16 -53.53
CA ALA A 673 1.90 0.12 -54.97
C ALA A 673 1.49 1.45 -55.62
N SER A 674 1.90 1.67 -56.86
CA SER A 674 1.49 2.83 -57.66
C SER A 674 -0.02 2.87 -57.94
N SER A 675 -0.62 1.69 -58.10
CA SER A 675 -2.07 1.53 -58.28
C SER A 675 -2.48 0.09 -57.97
N GLN A 676 -3.79 -0.15 -57.90
CA GLN A 676 -4.36 -1.49 -57.84
C GLN A 676 -5.69 -1.53 -58.60
N THR A 677 -6.07 -2.71 -59.09
CA THR A 677 -7.39 -2.99 -59.68
C THR A 677 -8.19 -3.87 -58.73
N GLN A 678 -9.47 -3.54 -58.53
CA GLN A 678 -10.40 -4.31 -57.70
C GLN A 678 -9.83 -4.60 -56.29
N SER A 679 -9.96 -5.84 -55.81
CA SER A 679 -9.46 -6.31 -54.51
C SER A 679 -8.02 -6.85 -54.57
N TYR A 680 -7.33 -6.75 -55.71
CA TYR A 680 -5.96 -7.26 -55.91
C TYR A 680 -4.91 -6.27 -55.37
N GLY A 681 -4.92 -6.05 -54.06
CA GLY A 681 -4.09 -5.06 -53.38
C GLY A 681 -2.64 -5.50 -53.13
N PRO A 682 -1.75 -4.54 -52.78
CA PRO A 682 -0.33 -4.80 -52.60
C PRO A 682 -0.03 -5.72 -51.41
N GLY A 683 -0.91 -5.81 -50.41
CA GLY A 683 -0.76 -6.74 -49.28
C GLY A 683 -0.68 -8.21 -49.69
N ASN A 684 -1.19 -8.55 -50.88
CA ASN A 684 -1.18 -9.92 -51.38
C ASN A 684 0.24 -10.41 -51.70
N VAL A 685 1.21 -9.53 -52.01
CA VAL A 685 2.58 -10.00 -52.36
C VAL A 685 3.42 -10.47 -51.18
N VAL A 686 2.90 -10.35 -49.95
CA VAL A 686 3.61 -10.66 -48.70
C VAL A 686 2.83 -11.61 -47.79
N ASP A 687 1.66 -12.07 -48.21
CA ASP A 687 0.72 -12.83 -47.38
C ASP A 687 1.03 -14.34 -47.30
N GLY A 688 1.97 -14.82 -48.13
CA GLY A 688 2.35 -16.23 -48.23
C GLY A 688 1.30 -17.13 -48.90
N ASN A 689 0.28 -16.53 -49.54
CA ASN A 689 -0.77 -17.23 -50.26
C ASN A 689 -0.55 -17.10 -51.76
N ALA A 690 -0.01 -18.15 -52.38
CA ALA A 690 0.22 -18.17 -53.81
C ALA A 690 -1.05 -17.93 -54.66
N GLY A 691 -2.26 -18.17 -54.13
CA GLY A 691 -3.53 -17.95 -54.84
C GLY A 691 -4.01 -16.48 -54.88
N SER A 692 -3.46 -15.60 -54.05
CA SER A 692 -3.73 -14.16 -54.09
C SER A 692 -2.68 -13.45 -54.95
N TYR A 693 -2.99 -12.25 -55.45
CA TYR A 693 -2.02 -11.43 -56.19
C TYR A 693 -2.36 -9.96 -56.14
N TRP A 694 -1.33 -9.13 -56.32
CA TRP A 694 -1.48 -7.74 -56.68
C TRP A 694 -1.62 -7.59 -58.19
N GLU A 695 -2.51 -6.71 -58.63
CA GLU A 695 -2.65 -6.29 -60.03
C GLU A 695 -2.75 -4.76 -60.10
N SER A 696 -1.90 -4.14 -60.92
CA SER A 696 -1.94 -2.70 -61.16
C SER A 696 -3.13 -2.27 -62.04
N ALA A 697 -3.32 -0.96 -62.23
CA ALA A 697 -4.22 -0.45 -63.26
C ALA A 697 -3.81 -0.93 -64.66
N ASN A 698 -4.80 -1.28 -65.48
CA ASN A 698 -4.61 -1.75 -66.85
C ASN A 698 -4.12 -0.62 -67.77
N ASN A 699 -3.22 -0.96 -68.70
CA ASN A 699 -2.64 -0.07 -69.72
C ASN A 699 -1.92 1.17 -69.16
N ALA A 700 -1.40 1.07 -67.93
CA ALA A 700 -0.85 2.22 -67.21
C ALA A 700 0.65 2.07 -66.84
N PHE A 701 1.42 1.25 -67.56
CA PHE A 701 2.85 1.11 -67.29
C PHE A 701 3.60 2.46 -67.43
N PRO A 702 4.63 2.74 -66.61
CA PRO A 702 5.22 1.86 -65.59
C PRO A 702 4.40 1.81 -64.29
N GLN A 703 4.40 0.64 -63.65
CA GLN A 703 3.73 0.40 -62.37
C GLN A 703 4.75 -0.17 -61.39
N TRP A 704 4.60 0.10 -60.10
CA TRP A 704 5.51 -0.39 -59.07
C TRP A 704 4.77 -0.96 -57.87
N ILE A 705 5.42 -1.91 -57.20
CA ILE A 705 5.04 -2.44 -55.90
C ILE A 705 6.25 -2.43 -54.97
N GLN A 706 6.02 -2.11 -53.70
CA GLN A 706 7.04 -1.83 -52.71
C GLN A 706 6.69 -2.45 -51.36
N VAL A 707 7.70 -2.99 -50.66
CA VAL A 707 7.58 -3.53 -49.30
C VAL A 707 8.50 -2.74 -48.36
N ASP A 708 7.97 -2.30 -47.20
CA ASP A 708 8.75 -1.75 -46.09
C ASP A 708 9.20 -2.89 -45.17
N LEU A 709 10.50 -3.22 -45.20
CA LEU A 709 11.13 -4.24 -44.37
C LEU A 709 11.22 -3.84 -42.87
N GLY A 710 10.76 -2.63 -42.51
CA GLY A 710 10.67 -2.10 -41.15
C GLY A 710 11.96 -1.44 -40.67
N SER A 711 13.12 -1.91 -41.13
CA SER A 711 14.44 -1.29 -40.92
C SER A 711 15.35 -1.57 -42.12
N ALA A 712 16.53 -0.93 -42.17
CA ALA A 712 17.51 -1.22 -43.20
C ALA A 712 18.15 -2.60 -42.96
N LEU A 713 17.84 -3.56 -43.82
CA LEU A 713 18.35 -4.93 -43.77
C LEU A 713 19.26 -5.20 -44.97
N SER A 714 20.23 -6.10 -44.82
CA SER A 714 21.06 -6.56 -45.94
C SER A 714 20.25 -7.49 -46.83
N VAL A 715 20.03 -7.12 -48.09
CA VAL A 715 19.29 -7.92 -49.09
C VAL A 715 20.20 -8.17 -50.29
N GLY A 716 20.33 -9.43 -50.72
CA GLY A 716 21.10 -9.81 -51.91
C GLY A 716 20.35 -10.73 -52.88
N ARG A 717 19.13 -11.14 -52.53
CA ARG A 717 18.30 -12.00 -53.37
C ARG A 717 16.84 -11.66 -53.22
N VAL A 718 16.11 -11.64 -54.34
CA VAL A 718 14.65 -11.55 -54.39
C VAL A 718 14.06 -12.68 -55.22
N VAL A 719 12.91 -13.19 -54.79
CA VAL A 719 12.12 -14.17 -55.52
C VAL A 719 10.76 -13.56 -55.81
N LEU A 720 10.39 -13.50 -57.08
CA LEU A 720 9.12 -12.97 -57.55
C LEU A 720 8.27 -14.14 -58.03
N LYS A 721 6.99 -14.16 -57.70
CA LYS A 721 6.06 -15.21 -58.16
C LYS A 721 4.81 -14.61 -58.81
N LEU A 722 4.19 -15.41 -59.67
CA LEU A 722 2.81 -15.25 -60.13
C LEU A 722 1.96 -16.39 -59.55
N PRO A 723 0.62 -16.25 -59.52
CA PRO A 723 -0.25 -17.30 -59.04
C PRO A 723 0.04 -18.67 -59.66
N PRO A 724 -0.17 -19.77 -58.91
CA PRO A 724 0.37 -21.07 -59.26
C PRO A 724 -0.26 -21.70 -60.52
N PRO A 725 0.44 -22.69 -61.11
CA PRO A 725 0.45 -22.99 -62.54
C PRO A 725 -0.86 -23.34 -63.25
N ALA A 726 -1.88 -23.84 -62.56
CA ALA A 726 -3.05 -24.46 -63.23
C ALA A 726 -3.93 -23.46 -64.00
N ALA A 727 -3.85 -22.15 -63.71
CA ALA A 727 -4.72 -21.12 -64.29
C ALA A 727 -3.98 -19.99 -65.05
N TRP A 728 -2.65 -19.94 -65.04
CA TRP A 728 -1.87 -18.83 -65.58
C TRP A 728 -0.88 -19.30 -66.64
N ALA A 729 -1.01 -18.82 -67.88
CA ALA A 729 -0.06 -19.13 -68.97
C ALA A 729 1.30 -18.41 -68.81
N THR A 730 2.33 -18.98 -69.46
CA THR A 730 3.69 -18.41 -69.54
C THR A 730 3.63 -16.96 -70.01
N ARG A 731 4.31 -16.06 -69.27
CA ARG A 731 4.39 -14.65 -69.63
C ARG A 731 5.71 -14.04 -69.21
N THR A 732 6.07 -12.94 -69.86
CA THR A 732 7.27 -12.18 -69.54
C THR A 732 6.88 -10.80 -69.04
N GLN A 733 7.36 -10.44 -67.86
CA GLN A 733 7.26 -9.06 -67.34
C GLN A 733 8.62 -8.38 -67.45
N THR A 734 8.65 -7.18 -68.03
CA THR A 734 9.86 -6.34 -68.06
C THR A 734 9.91 -5.55 -66.75
N LEU A 735 10.90 -5.82 -65.92
CA LEU A 735 10.99 -5.24 -64.57
C LEU A 735 12.41 -4.95 -64.12
N SER A 736 12.52 -4.02 -63.16
CA SER A 736 13.73 -3.71 -62.39
C SER A 736 13.46 -3.84 -60.89
N VAL A 737 14.51 -4.07 -60.09
CA VAL A 737 14.45 -4.09 -58.63
C VAL A 737 15.25 -2.91 -58.08
N GLN A 738 14.67 -2.19 -57.13
CA GLN A 738 15.22 -0.98 -56.55
C GLN A 738 15.17 -1.03 -55.02
N GLY A 739 16.12 -0.39 -54.37
CA GLY A 739 16.22 -0.31 -52.90
C GLY A 739 16.30 1.13 -52.42
N SER A 740 15.79 1.38 -51.21
CA SER A 740 15.91 2.66 -50.51
C SER A 740 15.99 2.45 -49.01
N THR A 741 16.70 3.33 -48.29
CA THR A 741 16.69 3.38 -46.82
C THR A 741 15.67 4.38 -46.27
N ASN A 742 15.23 5.35 -47.08
CA ASN A 742 14.39 6.48 -46.66
C ASN A 742 13.02 6.54 -47.35
N GLY A 743 12.77 5.70 -48.37
CA GLY A 743 11.49 5.60 -49.06
C GLY A 743 11.24 6.68 -50.12
N SER A 744 12.18 7.61 -50.32
CA SER A 744 12.06 8.70 -51.31
C SER A 744 13.11 8.61 -52.42
N THR A 745 14.34 8.22 -52.10
CA THR A 745 15.43 8.08 -53.07
C THR A 745 15.74 6.60 -53.30
N PHE A 746 15.66 6.14 -54.54
CA PHE A 746 15.83 4.73 -54.89
C PHE A 746 17.05 4.50 -55.77
N THR A 747 17.82 3.47 -55.44
CA THR A 747 18.93 2.96 -56.23
C THR A 747 18.54 1.66 -56.92
N THR A 748 18.89 1.51 -58.20
CA THR A 748 18.65 0.27 -58.95
C THR A 748 19.58 -0.84 -58.46
N LEU A 749 18.99 -1.93 -57.95
CA LEU A 749 19.69 -3.14 -57.51
C LEU A 749 19.78 -4.17 -58.65
N VAL A 750 18.73 -4.27 -59.46
CA VAL A 750 18.68 -5.09 -60.67
C VAL A 750 18.15 -4.24 -61.82
N ALA A 751 18.93 -4.13 -62.89
CA ALA A 751 18.56 -3.37 -64.08
C ALA A 751 17.30 -3.93 -64.76
N SER A 752 16.59 -3.06 -65.49
CA SER A 752 15.37 -3.43 -66.20
C SER A 752 15.64 -4.53 -67.24
N GLY A 753 14.81 -5.57 -67.24
CA GLY A 753 14.89 -6.64 -68.23
C GLY A 753 13.67 -7.54 -68.21
N GLY A 754 13.43 -8.26 -69.32
CA GLY A 754 12.35 -9.23 -69.43
C GLY A 754 12.60 -10.45 -68.52
N ARG A 755 11.63 -10.76 -67.66
CA ARG A 755 11.65 -11.91 -66.75
C ARG A 755 10.48 -12.84 -67.07
N THR A 756 10.79 -14.05 -67.51
CA THR A 756 9.79 -15.04 -67.91
C THR A 756 9.33 -15.85 -66.70
N PHE A 757 8.04 -15.80 -66.43
CA PHE A 757 7.34 -16.64 -65.47
C PHE A 757 6.74 -17.82 -66.23
N ASN A 758 7.27 -19.02 -65.99
CA ASN A 758 6.86 -20.24 -66.67
C ASN A 758 6.14 -21.17 -65.67
N PRO A 759 4.88 -21.59 -65.95
CA PRO A 759 4.13 -22.50 -65.07
C PRO A 759 4.82 -23.84 -64.87
N ALA A 760 5.58 -24.32 -65.86
CA ALA A 760 6.36 -25.56 -65.77
C ALA A 760 7.50 -25.48 -64.75
N THR A 761 7.96 -24.27 -64.40
CA THR A 761 8.98 -24.02 -63.37
C THR A 761 8.41 -23.31 -62.15
N GLY A 762 7.09 -23.41 -61.93
CA GLY A 762 6.43 -22.87 -60.74
C GLY A 762 6.07 -21.39 -60.79
N ASN A 763 6.07 -20.76 -61.98
CA ASN A 763 5.72 -19.33 -62.14
C ASN A 763 6.53 -18.40 -61.22
N LEU A 764 7.83 -18.67 -61.10
CA LEU A 764 8.73 -17.88 -60.26
C LEU A 764 9.96 -17.40 -61.01
N VAL A 765 10.54 -16.30 -60.54
CA VAL A 765 11.80 -15.73 -61.01
C VAL A 765 12.64 -15.38 -59.79
N THR A 766 13.87 -15.89 -59.73
CA THR A 766 14.86 -15.51 -58.72
C THR A 766 15.88 -14.55 -59.31
N LEU A 767 16.14 -13.45 -58.61
CA LEU A 767 17.12 -12.43 -58.98
C LEU A 767 18.11 -12.25 -57.82
N THR A 768 19.40 -12.34 -58.13
CA THR A 768 20.50 -12.09 -57.18
C THR A 768 21.26 -10.83 -57.58
N PHE A 769 21.78 -10.12 -56.58
CA PHE A 769 22.53 -8.88 -56.75
C PHE A 769 23.50 -8.67 -55.56
N PRO A 770 24.54 -7.82 -55.68
CA PRO A 770 25.40 -7.48 -54.56
C PRO A 770 24.58 -7.01 -53.36
N ALA A 771 24.86 -7.56 -52.18
CA ALA A 771 24.07 -7.26 -50.99
C ALA A 771 24.07 -5.77 -50.67
N ALA A 772 22.88 -5.21 -50.44
CA ALA A 772 22.67 -3.79 -50.18
C ALA A 772 21.80 -3.57 -48.93
N GLY A 773 22.04 -2.48 -48.21
CA GLY A 773 21.20 -2.05 -47.10
C GLY A 773 19.88 -1.47 -47.62
N VAL A 774 18.79 -2.20 -47.45
CA VAL A 774 17.47 -1.87 -48.00
C VAL A 774 16.45 -1.88 -46.87
N ARG A 775 15.67 -0.79 -46.76
CA ARG A 775 14.43 -0.77 -45.96
C ARG A 775 13.22 -0.89 -46.86
N TYR A 776 13.16 -0.11 -47.94
CA TYR A 776 12.09 -0.14 -48.91
C TYR A 776 12.58 -0.84 -50.18
N LEU A 777 12.01 -2.02 -50.45
CA LEU A 777 12.30 -2.82 -51.63
C LEU A 777 11.19 -2.63 -52.67
N ARG A 778 11.53 -2.18 -53.87
CA ARG A 778 10.57 -1.83 -54.92
C ARG A 778 10.83 -2.61 -56.21
N VAL A 779 9.79 -3.20 -56.78
CA VAL A 779 9.79 -3.77 -58.13
C VAL A 779 9.06 -2.82 -59.06
N GLN A 780 9.72 -2.34 -60.11
CA GLN A 780 9.14 -1.46 -61.12
C GLN A 780 8.97 -2.24 -62.43
N ILE A 781 7.74 -2.37 -62.89
CA ILE A 781 7.30 -3.15 -64.05
C ILE A 781 6.88 -2.20 -65.17
N THR A 782 7.39 -2.43 -66.38
CA THR A 782 7.17 -1.55 -67.55
C THR A 782 6.47 -2.24 -68.72
N ALA A 783 6.35 -3.57 -68.71
CA ALA A 783 5.60 -4.33 -69.72
C ALA A 783 5.25 -5.73 -69.19
N ASN A 784 4.17 -6.33 -69.70
CA ASN A 784 3.75 -7.71 -69.42
C ASN A 784 3.13 -8.32 -70.69
N THR A 785 3.61 -9.48 -71.14
CA THR A 785 3.13 -10.12 -72.38
C THR A 785 1.82 -10.89 -72.24
N GLY A 786 1.35 -11.15 -71.00
CA GLY A 786 0.16 -11.97 -70.73
C GLY A 786 -1.08 -11.19 -70.29
N TRP A 787 -0.92 -9.91 -69.91
CA TRP A 787 -2.00 -9.05 -69.41
C TRP A 787 -1.55 -7.58 -69.46
N PRO A 788 -2.44 -6.57 -69.63
CA PRO A 788 -2.04 -5.17 -69.71
C PRO A 788 -1.69 -4.49 -68.37
N ALA A 789 -1.39 -5.26 -67.30
CA ALA A 789 -1.04 -4.74 -65.98
C ALA A 789 0.16 -5.48 -65.36
N GLY A 790 0.81 -4.86 -64.37
CA GLY A 790 1.83 -5.50 -63.55
C GLY A 790 1.16 -6.42 -62.53
N GLN A 791 1.68 -7.63 -62.37
CA GLN A 791 1.09 -8.66 -61.52
C GLN A 791 2.16 -9.38 -60.71
N LEU A 792 1.93 -9.62 -59.42
CA LEU A 792 2.77 -10.49 -58.58
C LEU A 792 1.91 -11.16 -57.51
N SER A 793 2.10 -12.45 -57.28
CA SER A 793 1.55 -13.15 -56.10
C SER A 793 2.48 -13.07 -54.90
N GLU A 794 3.80 -13.04 -55.12
CA GLU A 794 4.76 -12.90 -54.03
C GLU A 794 5.96 -12.05 -54.44
N LEU A 795 6.43 -11.23 -53.51
CA LEU A 795 7.70 -10.51 -53.53
C LEU A 795 8.48 -10.92 -52.27
N GLU A 796 9.37 -11.90 -52.43
CA GLU A 796 10.21 -12.39 -51.36
C GLU A 796 11.58 -11.70 -51.39
N ALA A 797 12.14 -11.41 -50.22
CA ALA A 797 13.46 -10.81 -50.05
C ALA A 797 14.32 -11.66 -49.11
N TYR A 798 15.60 -11.85 -49.43
CA TYR A 798 16.51 -12.66 -48.61
C TYR A 798 17.85 -11.95 -48.45
N ALA A 799 18.45 -12.12 -47.26
CA ALA A 799 19.87 -11.86 -47.09
C ALA A 799 20.68 -12.76 -48.02
N SER A 800 21.79 -12.24 -48.54
CA SER A 800 22.71 -12.97 -49.43
C SER A 800 23.32 -14.19 -48.74
#